data_AF-A0AAV4S0Y4-F1
#
_entry.id   AF-A0AAV4S0Y4-F1
#
_cell.length_a   1.000
_cell.length_b   1.000
_cell.length_c   1.000
_cell.angle_alpha   90.00
_cell.angle_beta   90.00
_cell.angle_gamma   90.00
#
_symmetry.space_group_name_H-M   'P 1'
#
loop_
_entity.id
_entity.type
_entity.pdbx_description
1 polymer ?
#
loop_
_entity_poly.entity_id
_entity_poly.type
_entity_poly.pdbx_seq_one_letter_code
_entity_poly.pdbx_strand_id
1 'polypeptide(L)'
;MELYLQECKHNLKNANESSKIQVVLGNESCDLDSAISSLVMAYFIFKVQKTADIVIPVLNVKRKELPVRTEVVFFLEETNINISNVICIDEIDLKSLHEKAKLSIVLVDHNALSIGQSYLDSRVVQIFDHHDIDNPEKIKKINTKIEPVGSCSTLVAEEILNVNPSIMDPQIAMLLYGTILLDTICLNETAQRATEKDKKIVERLETFLDGISRTEMFETLQKVKFDVSRLTSVQLLYKDTKFISDNSKSIALVSFPSLLQDVLQEASFRSALEDMISSKELASIVLLGMKVAEGQSIIRRQIAIYDKDPSSLKRFVTMLDKTISNYLQKLENPSLSLRQLPLCGYPLVLFEQGNITLTRKFVLPAMQNYLKFDQSGHSKLNSLYTCNEIKTSKNENCIDKCEDEFSEDVIPTYQAETVDFPDSPDHSRLLENSTYDTTVSGHASIICENDELGKDVTTPGGTLKRIPVHPKALETHYSVEDDQRSLSSLSNRSETFSQSEDIILDDDAASIEDLDNSGCDSDFDSPMSDPIPELSAAEEFEEERSWKSCTVNGEDRKIDMKVIEPYRKVLSHGGYEGTDGNAIIIFSACYLPDRSRKDYDYVMDNLFLYVIVTLDELVAEDYVLIYLHGATEKSNMPSFSWLKRCYQMIDRRLRKNLKGLYLVHPTFWLKTIVIMTRLFVSSKFSRKLKFVYSLKELSNLVSLDYVCIPDKVHQFDEDLFPD
;
A
#
# COMPACT_ATOMS: atom_id res chain seq x y z
N MET A 1 -31.03 -3.81 -5.19
CA MET A 1 -30.02 -2.72 -5.06
C MET A 1 -30.23 -1.57 -6.05
N GLU A 2 -30.07 -1.78 -7.37
CA GLU A 2 -29.95 -0.72 -8.40
C GLU A 2 -30.91 0.49 -8.28
N LEU A 3 -32.24 0.27 -8.18
CA LEU A 3 -33.23 1.36 -8.07
C LEU A 3 -32.99 2.28 -6.85
N TYR A 4 -32.48 1.74 -5.75
CA TYR A 4 -32.15 2.53 -4.56
C TYR A 4 -30.93 3.42 -4.79
N LEU A 5 -29.94 3.00 -5.58
CA LEU A 5 -28.77 3.82 -5.91
C LEU A 5 -29.16 4.99 -6.83
N GLN A 6 -30.05 4.73 -7.79
CA GLN A 6 -30.68 5.77 -8.61
C GLN A 6 -31.47 6.77 -7.75
N GLU A 7 -32.25 6.28 -6.78
CA GLU A 7 -32.97 7.10 -5.80
C GLU A 7 -32.00 7.93 -4.93
N CYS A 8 -30.88 7.36 -4.49
CA CYS A 8 -29.83 8.09 -3.76
C CYS A 8 -29.29 9.27 -4.57
N LYS A 9 -28.96 9.07 -5.86
CA LYS A 9 -28.48 10.16 -6.73
C LYS A 9 -29.54 11.23 -7.00
N HIS A 10 -30.82 10.86 -7.05
CA HIS A 10 -31.92 11.81 -7.17
C HIS A 10 -32.10 12.62 -5.88
N ASN A 11 -32.18 11.93 -4.73
CA ASN A 11 -32.43 12.54 -3.43
C ASN A 11 -31.26 13.42 -2.97
N LEU A 12 -30.01 13.05 -3.26
CA LEU A 12 -28.83 13.88 -2.96
C LEU A 12 -28.86 15.22 -3.72
N LYS A 13 -29.29 15.22 -4.99
CA LYS A 13 -29.44 16.45 -5.80
C LYS A 13 -30.60 17.33 -5.33
N ASN A 14 -31.64 16.71 -4.77
CA ASN A 14 -32.87 17.37 -4.34
C ASN A 14 -32.97 17.51 -2.80
N ALA A 15 -31.84 17.38 -2.08
CA ALA A 15 -31.82 17.42 -0.62
C ALA A 15 -32.13 18.84 -0.10
N ASN A 16 -33.19 18.96 0.70
CA ASN A 16 -33.67 20.24 1.19
C ASN A 16 -32.83 20.77 2.37
N GLU A 17 -33.07 22.04 2.76
CA GLU A 17 -32.36 22.66 3.87
C GLU A 17 -32.53 21.95 5.23
N SER A 18 -33.58 21.13 5.40
CA SER A 18 -33.85 20.38 6.63
C SER A 18 -33.47 18.88 6.59
N SER A 19 -33.12 18.32 5.43
CA SER A 19 -32.91 16.87 5.28
C SER A 19 -31.69 16.36 6.06
N LYS A 20 -31.89 15.34 6.90
CA LYS A 20 -30.83 14.57 7.55
C LYS A 20 -30.28 13.54 6.57
N ILE A 21 -28.96 13.47 6.46
CA ILE A 21 -28.26 12.57 5.54
C ILE A 21 -27.37 11.65 6.36
N GLN A 22 -27.54 10.34 6.20
CA GLN A 22 -26.64 9.33 6.74
C GLN A 22 -25.80 8.75 5.61
N VAL A 23 -24.49 8.76 5.79
CA VAL A 23 -23.54 8.16 4.85
C VAL A 23 -23.03 6.85 5.44
N VAL A 24 -22.97 5.81 4.63
CA VAL A 24 -22.18 4.60 4.94
C VAL A 24 -20.91 4.66 4.10
N LEU A 25 -19.76 4.60 4.77
CA LEU A 25 -18.44 4.85 4.18
C LEU A 25 -17.50 3.69 4.48
N GLY A 26 -16.86 3.17 3.43
CA GLY A 26 -15.77 2.19 3.51
C GLY A 26 -14.38 2.83 3.62
N ASN A 27 -13.34 2.01 3.70
CA ASN A 27 -11.95 2.47 3.78
C ASN A 27 -11.44 3.02 2.43
N GLU A 28 -10.33 3.78 2.46
CA GLU A 28 -9.76 4.46 1.29
C GLU A 28 -9.12 3.50 0.24
N SER A 29 -8.92 2.22 0.56
CA SER A 29 -8.56 1.21 -0.46
C SER A 29 -9.68 1.10 -1.48
N CYS A 30 -10.92 1.11 -0.98
CA CYS A 30 -12.13 0.72 -1.69
C CYS A 30 -11.94 -0.65 -2.38
N ASP A 31 -11.44 -1.62 -1.63
CA ASP A 31 -11.46 -3.04 -1.98
C ASP A 31 -12.91 -3.58 -1.93
N LEU A 32 -13.06 -4.87 -2.28
CA LEU A 32 -14.39 -5.48 -2.45
C LEU A 32 -15.20 -5.42 -1.16
N ASP A 33 -14.58 -5.67 -0.01
CA ASP A 33 -15.28 -5.65 1.27
C ASP A 33 -15.81 -4.27 1.64
N SER A 34 -14.95 -3.26 1.67
CA SER A 34 -15.36 -1.87 1.87
C SER A 34 -16.47 -1.44 0.92
N ALA A 35 -16.41 -1.83 -0.35
CA ALA A 35 -17.41 -1.45 -1.34
C ALA A 35 -18.76 -2.14 -1.11
N ILE A 36 -18.76 -3.45 -0.91
CA ILE A 36 -19.98 -4.24 -0.74
C ILE A 36 -20.60 -4.00 0.64
N SER A 37 -19.80 -4.01 1.70
CA SER A 37 -20.25 -3.65 3.05
C SER A 37 -20.93 -2.27 3.05
N SER A 38 -20.39 -1.28 2.33
CA SER A 38 -20.99 0.06 2.26
C SER A 38 -22.36 0.04 1.57
N LEU A 39 -22.44 -0.57 0.39
CA LEU A 39 -23.66 -0.65 -0.42
C LEU A 39 -24.78 -1.41 0.31
N VAL A 40 -24.45 -2.57 0.87
CA VAL A 40 -25.42 -3.48 1.49
C VAL A 40 -25.89 -2.95 2.85
N MET A 41 -24.99 -2.42 3.68
CA MET A 41 -25.37 -1.79 4.95
C MET A 41 -26.24 -0.55 4.72
N ALA A 42 -25.89 0.32 3.76
CA ALA A 42 -26.73 1.48 3.44
C ALA A 42 -28.15 1.08 2.98
N TYR A 43 -28.27 0.06 2.13
CA TYR A 43 -29.56 -0.45 1.68
C TYR A 43 -30.39 -1.05 2.83
N PHE A 44 -29.76 -1.80 3.74
CA PHE A 44 -30.41 -2.33 4.94
C PHE A 44 -30.92 -1.20 5.85
N ILE A 45 -30.08 -0.20 6.13
CA ILE A 45 -30.47 0.98 6.91
C ILE A 45 -31.65 1.70 6.24
N PHE A 46 -31.60 1.93 4.92
CA PHE A 46 -32.69 2.56 4.15
C PHE A 46 -34.01 1.76 4.19
N LYS A 47 -33.96 0.44 4.01
CA LYS A 47 -35.17 -0.39 3.96
C LYS A 47 -35.78 -0.66 5.32
N VAL A 48 -34.94 -0.89 6.34
CA VAL A 48 -35.35 -1.43 7.65
C VAL A 48 -35.26 -0.39 8.76
N GLN A 49 -34.08 0.21 8.98
CA GLN A 49 -33.84 1.04 10.16
C GLN A 49 -34.39 2.47 10.04
N LYS A 50 -34.33 3.06 8.84
CA LYS A 50 -34.88 4.40 8.50
C LYS A 50 -34.44 5.51 9.46
N THR A 51 -33.16 5.50 9.82
CA THR A 51 -32.52 6.39 10.79
C THR A 51 -32.26 7.82 10.29
N ALA A 52 -32.40 8.07 8.98
CA ALA A 52 -32.28 9.38 8.35
C ALA A 52 -33.23 9.53 7.16
N ASP A 53 -33.46 10.77 6.69
CA ASP A 53 -34.32 11.07 5.54
C ASP A 53 -33.71 10.55 4.23
N ILE A 54 -32.38 10.60 4.14
CA ILE A 54 -31.60 10.10 3.00
C ILE A 54 -30.45 9.26 3.57
N VAL A 55 -30.32 8.03 3.10
CA VAL A 55 -29.22 7.11 3.45
C VAL A 55 -28.46 6.83 2.17
N ILE A 56 -27.13 7.00 2.18
CA ILE A 56 -26.30 6.96 0.97
C ILE A 56 -25.06 6.09 1.20
N PRO A 57 -24.80 5.06 0.36
CA PRO A 57 -23.50 4.41 0.32
C PRO A 57 -22.51 5.27 -0.47
N VAL A 58 -21.33 5.51 0.09
CA VAL A 58 -20.25 6.26 -0.55
C VAL A 58 -19.02 5.36 -0.66
N LEU A 59 -18.55 5.13 -1.88
CA LEU A 59 -17.26 4.50 -2.10
C LEU A 59 -16.15 5.53 -1.86
N ASN A 60 -15.22 5.21 -0.97
CA ASN A 60 -14.17 6.12 -0.51
C ASN A 60 -12.99 6.22 -1.50
N VAL A 61 -13.32 6.37 -2.78
CA VAL A 61 -12.42 6.48 -3.93
C VAL A 61 -13.02 7.47 -4.91
N LYS A 62 -12.19 8.18 -5.68
CA LYS A 62 -12.68 9.14 -6.68
C LYS A 62 -13.30 8.43 -7.87
N ARG A 63 -14.29 9.04 -8.52
CA ARG A 63 -14.99 8.50 -9.71
C ARG A 63 -14.03 7.99 -10.79
N LYS A 64 -12.97 8.74 -11.07
CA LYS A 64 -11.93 8.40 -12.07
C LYS A 64 -11.00 7.25 -11.63
N GLU A 65 -10.95 6.94 -10.35
CA GLU A 65 -10.09 5.92 -9.73
C GLU A 65 -10.85 4.61 -9.42
N LEU A 66 -12.20 4.64 -9.44
CA LEU A 66 -13.02 3.42 -9.32
C LEU A 66 -12.73 2.36 -10.41
N PRO A 67 -12.53 2.70 -11.71
CA PRO A 67 -12.30 1.70 -12.75
C PRO A 67 -11.11 0.76 -12.53
N VAL A 68 -10.11 1.14 -11.73
CA VAL A 68 -8.93 0.29 -11.47
C VAL A 68 -9.16 -0.73 -10.35
N ARG A 69 -10.30 -0.65 -9.64
CA ARG A 69 -10.81 -1.67 -8.72
C ARG A 69 -11.60 -2.68 -9.55
N THR A 70 -10.87 -3.49 -10.31
CA THR A 70 -11.42 -4.34 -11.37
C THR A 70 -12.40 -5.37 -10.83
N GLU A 71 -12.13 -5.92 -9.65
CA GLU A 71 -13.02 -6.82 -8.90
C GLU A 71 -14.32 -6.12 -8.47
N VAL A 72 -14.25 -4.87 -8.00
CA VAL A 72 -15.43 -4.10 -7.57
C VAL A 72 -16.32 -3.78 -8.77
N VAL A 73 -15.73 -3.26 -9.84
CA VAL A 73 -16.48 -2.91 -11.06
C VAL A 73 -17.16 -4.14 -11.66
N PHE A 74 -16.41 -5.22 -11.84
CA PHE A 74 -16.94 -6.48 -12.37
C PHE A 74 -18.07 -7.03 -11.51
N PHE A 75 -17.88 -7.12 -10.18
CA PHE A 75 -18.86 -7.80 -9.34
C PHE A 75 -20.15 -6.98 -9.18
N LEU A 76 -20.07 -5.64 -9.24
CA LEU A 76 -21.24 -4.78 -9.34
C LEU A 76 -21.97 -4.97 -10.68
N GLU A 77 -21.26 -4.98 -11.81
CA GLU A 77 -21.86 -5.16 -13.13
C GLU A 77 -22.53 -6.55 -13.26
N GLU A 78 -21.84 -7.62 -12.84
CA GLU A 78 -22.34 -9.01 -12.88
C GLU A 78 -23.59 -9.18 -11.98
N THR A 79 -23.63 -8.49 -10.84
CA THR A 79 -24.81 -8.45 -9.97
C THR A 79 -25.86 -7.43 -10.40
N ASN A 80 -25.80 -6.88 -11.62
CA ASN A 80 -26.76 -5.92 -12.20
C ASN A 80 -26.86 -4.58 -11.44
N ILE A 81 -25.73 -4.08 -10.93
CA ILE A 81 -25.57 -2.73 -10.39
C ILE A 81 -24.77 -1.88 -11.38
N ASN A 82 -25.34 -0.76 -11.82
CA ASN A 82 -24.65 0.11 -12.73
C ASN A 82 -23.65 1.00 -11.96
N ILE A 83 -22.37 0.88 -12.27
CA ILE A 83 -21.30 1.67 -11.61
C ILE A 83 -21.53 3.19 -11.68
N SER A 84 -22.27 3.70 -12.67
CA SER A 84 -22.60 5.12 -12.78
C SER A 84 -23.65 5.60 -11.76
N ASN A 85 -24.37 4.69 -11.10
CA ASN A 85 -25.36 5.00 -10.06
C ASN A 85 -24.82 4.88 -8.63
N VAL A 86 -23.70 4.18 -8.43
CA VAL A 86 -22.90 4.27 -7.19
C VAL A 86 -22.41 5.71 -6.99
N ILE A 87 -22.18 6.15 -5.75
CA ILE A 87 -21.65 7.50 -5.42
C ILE A 87 -20.21 7.37 -4.92
N CYS A 88 -19.29 8.12 -5.54
CA CYS A 88 -17.89 8.23 -5.14
C CYS A 88 -17.65 9.42 -4.20
N ILE A 89 -16.54 9.42 -3.47
CA ILE A 89 -16.21 10.45 -2.46
C ILE A 89 -16.12 11.88 -3.03
N ASP A 90 -15.79 12.02 -4.31
CA ASP A 90 -15.72 13.30 -5.03
C ASP A 90 -17.06 13.75 -5.63
N GLU A 91 -18.11 12.93 -5.54
CA GLU A 91 -19.49 13.27 -5.96
C GLU A 91 -20.36 13.80 -4.80
N ILE A 92 -19.84 13.88 -3.57
CA ILE A 92 -20.56 14.32 -2.38
C ILE A 92 -19.73 15.26 -1.49
N ASP A 93 -20.27 16.44 -1.19
CA ASP A 93 -19.63 17.44 -0.32
C ASP A 93 -19.89 17.15 1.16
N LEU A 94 -19.16 16.18 1.70
CA LEU A 94 -19.26 15.79 3.12
C LEU A 94 -18.92 16.94 4.08
N LYS A 95 -18.06 17.88 3.67
CA LYS A 95 -17.66 19.05 4.48
C LYS A 95 -18.83 20.01 4.68
N SER A 96 -19.50 20.40 3.60
CA SER A 96 -20.70 21.25 3.65
C SER A 96 -21.87 20.58 4.41
N LEU A 97 -22.00 19.25 4.32
CA LEU A 97 -23.01 18.50 5.08
C LEU A 97 -22.66 18.40 6.58
N HIS A 98 -21.38 18.27 6.93
CA HIS A 98 -20.88 18.29 8.30
C HIS A 98 -21.09 19.66 8.95
N GLU A 99 -20.71 20.75 8.27
CA GLU A 99 -20.84 22.13 8.74
C GLU A 99 -22.30 22.51 9.01
N LYS A 100 -23.23 22.04 8.16
CA LYS A 100 -24.68 22.24 8.33
C LYS A 100 -25.33 21.31 9.37
N ALA A 101 -24.54 20.49 10.08
CA ALA A 101 -24.99 19.53 11.08
C ALA A 101 -26.08 18.53 10.60
N LYS A 102 -26.09 18.21 9.30
CA LYS A 102 -27.03 17.27 8.68
C LYS A 102 -26.54 15.83 8.63
N LEU A 103 -25.23 15.66 8.77
CA LEU A 103 -24.52 14.42 8.47
C LEU A 103 -24.43 13.50 9.70
N SER A 104 -24.75 12.22 9.52
CA SER A 104 -24.28 11.12 10.35
C SER A 104 -23.53 10.11 9.48
N ILE A 105 -22.60 9.36 10.08
CA ILE A 105 -21.73 8.43 9.36
C ILE A 105 -21.74 7.06 10.04
N VAL A 106 -21.91 6.02 9.22
CA VAL A 106 -21.61 4.63 9.58
C VAL A 106 -20.30 4.26 8.89
N LEU A 107 -19.29 3.84 9.65
CA LEU A 107 -18.08 3.26 9.08
C LEU A 107 -18.29 1.76 8.90
N VAL A 108 -17.81 1.24 7.78
CA VAL A 108 -17.69 -0.18 7.52
C VAL A 108 -16.26 -0.50 7.10
N ASP A 109 -15.75 -1.67 7.49
CA ASP A 109 -14.43 -2.17 7.06
C ASP A 109 -13.26 -1.23 7.41
N HIS A 110 -13.46 -0.41 8.46
CA HIS A 110 -12.47 0.34 9.22
C HIS A 110 -13.11 0.99 10.45
N ASN A 111 -12.32 1.21 11.51
CA ASN A 111 -12.77 1.84 12.75
C ASN A 111 -12.23 3.27 12.99
N ALA A 112 -11.35 3.77 12.12
CA ALA A 112 -10.83 5.13 12.18
C ALA A 112 -10.69 5.78 10.79
N LEU A 113 -11.28 6.96 10.63
CA LEU A 113 -11.12 7.80 9.43
C LEU A 113 -9.66 8.24 9.23
N SER A 114 -9.26 8.42 7.98
CA SER A 114 -7.94 8.96 7.63
C SER A 114 -7.77 10.39 8.17
N ILE A 115 -6.52 10.85 8.31
CA ILE A 115 -6.21 12.20 8.82
C ILE A 115 -6.94 13.28 8.00
N GLY A 116 -6.99 13.12 6.67
CA GLY A 116 -7.71 14.03 5.77
C GLY A 116 -9.24 14.00 5.91
N GLN A 117 -9.80 12.98 6.55
CA GLN A 117 -11.24 12.80 6.81
C GLN A 117 -11.62 12.98 8.29
N SER A 118 -10.64 13.11 9.19
CA SER A 118 -10.83 13.20 10.65
C SER A 118 -11.76 14.33 11.12
N TYR A 119 -11.95 15.39 10.33
CA TYR A 119 -12.95 16.43 10.61
C TYR A 119 -14.39 15.88 10.69
N LEU A 120 -14.65 14.69 10.14
CA LEU A 120 -15.92 13.99 10.20
C LEU A 120 -16.12 13.15 11.47
N ASP A 121 -15.10 12.98 12.31
CA ASP A 121 -15.09 12.09 13.49
C ASP A 121 -16.32 12.29 14.40
N SER A 122 -16.70 13.55 14.65
CA SER A 122 -17.84 13.89 15.52
C SER A 122 -19.21 13.55 14.92
N ARG A 123 -19.26 12.98 13.70
CA ARG A 123 -20.48 12.52 13.01
C ARG A 123 -20.58 11.00 12.91
N VAL A 124 -19.55 10.25 13.33
CA VAL A 124 -19.59 8.78 13.33
C VAL A 124 -20.56 8.30 14.41
N VAL A 125 -21.59 7.57 14.01
CA VAL A 125 -22.66 7.06 14.90
C VAL A 125 -22.62 5.54 15.06
N GLN A 126 -22.05 4.82 14.09
CA GLN A 126 -21.95 3.37 14.12
C GLN A 126 -20.70 2.88 13.36
N ILE A 127 -20.14 1.75 13.78
CA ILE A 127 -18.97 1.11 13.15
C ILE A 127 -19.23 -0.40 13.02
N PHE A 128 -18.98 -0.96 11.84
CA PHE A 128 -18.80 -2.40 11.61
C PHE A 128 -17.38 -2.61 11.09
N ASP A 129 -16.57 -3.42 11.76
CA ASP A 129 -15.18 -3.63 11.33
C ASP A 129 -14.65 -4.99 11.80
N HIS A 130 -13.64 -5.51 11.13
CA HIS A 130 -12.94 -6.73 11.50
C HIS A 130 -11.44 -6.53 11.80
N HIS A 131 -10.93 -5.31 11.59
CA HIS A 131 -9.58 -4.91 11.95
C HIS A 131 -9.42 -4.59 13.45
N ASP A 132 -8.16 -4.56 13.90
CA ASP A 132 -7.80 -4.12 15.24
C ASP A 132 -8.18 -2.65 15.50
N ILE A 133 -8.50 -2.35 16.77
CA ILE A 133 -9.07 -1.06 17.16
C ILE A 133 -7.97 -0.01 17.34
N ASP A 134 -7.87 0.93 16.40
CA ASP A 134 -6.91 2.04 16.40
C ASP A 134 -7.03 2.91 17.66
N ASN A 135 -8.26 3.28 18.05
CA ASN A 135 -8.52 4.14 19.21
C ASN A 135 -9.78 3.74 20.01
N PRO A 136 -9.64 2.89 21.05
CA PRO A 136 -10.74 2.46 21.91
C PRO A 136 -11.52 3.59 22.60
N GLU A 137 -10.87 4.68 23.01
CA GLU A 137 -11.55 5.79 23.70
C GLU A 137 -12.53 6.52 22.78
N LYS A 138 -12.15 6.67 21.51
CA LYS A 138 -12.98 7.28 20.47
C LYS A 138 -14.22 6.43 20.18
N ILE A 139 -14.09 5.11 20.16
CA ILE A 139 -15.20 4.21 19.85
C ILE A 139 -16.10 3.86 21.05
N LYS A 140 -15.65 4.01 22.31
CA LYS A 140 -16.46 3.73 23.53
C LYS A 140 -17.84 4.40 23.54
N LYS A 141 -18.02 5.52 22.83
CA LYS A 141 -19.27 6.31 22.75
C LYS A 141 -20.08 6.05 21.47
N ILE A 142 -19.61 5.15 20.61
CA ILE A 142 -20.17 4.85 19.29
C ILE A 142 -20.80 3.46 19.34
N ASN A 143 -21.87 3.21 18.58
CA ASN A 143 -22.41 1.85 18.46
C ASN A 143 -21.45 1.01 17.60
N THR A 144 -20.73 0.06 18.18
CA THR A 144 -19.69 -0.70 17.46
C THR A 144 -19.94 -2.20 17.45
N LYS A 145 -19.83 -2.79 16.26
CA LYS A 145 -19.72 -4.23 16.06
C LYS A 145 -18.35 -4.52 15.43
N ILE A 146 -17.35 -4.71 16.29
CA ILE A 146 -15.96 -4.99 15.87
C ILE A 146 -15.59 -6.38 16.37
N GLU A 147 -15.29 -7.29 15.44
CA GLU A 147 -15.00 -8.69 15.74
C GLU A 147 -13.95 -9.23 14.77
N PRO A 148 -12.93 -10.00 15.22
CA PRO A 148 -11.85 -10.50 14.36
C PRO A 148 -12.33 -11.66 13.48
N VAL A 149 -13.08 -11.33 12.43
CA VAL A 149 -13.55 -12.26 11.38
C VAL A 149 -12.75 -12.08 10.09
N GLY A 150 -12.94 -12.96 9.11
CA GLY A 150 -12.22 -12.89 7.84
C GLY A 150 -12.65 -11.74 6.92
N SER A 151 -13.87 -11.21 7.10
CA SER A 151 -14.43 -10.14 6.28
C SER A 151 -15.46 -9.30 7.06
N CYS A 152 -15.45 -7.98 6.91
CA CYS A 152 -16.50 -7.08 7.38
C CYS A 152 -17.88 -7.46 6.81
N SER A 153 -17.95 -7.94 5.56
CA SER A 153 -19.19 -8.43 4.95
C SER A 153 -19.83 -9.58 5.74
N THR A 154 -19.06 -10.38 6.49
CA THR A 154 -19.60 -11.37 7.45
C THR A 154 -20.43 -10.71 8.55
N LEU A 155 -19.97 -9.57 9.09
CA LEU A 155 -20.66 -8.83 10.17
C LEU A 155 -21.92 -8.12 9.65
N VAL A 156 -21.86 -7.60 8.43
CA VAL A 156 -23.00 -6.99 7.71
C VAL A 156 -24.07 -8.04 7.40
N ALA A 157 -23.66 -9.20 6.87
CA ALA A 157 -24.54 -10.32 6.59
C ALA A 157 -25.24 -10.83 7.88
N GLU A 158 -24.48 -11.02 8.96
CA GLU A 158 -25.02 -11.44 10.25
C GLU A 158 -26.05 -10.44 10.80
N GLU A 159 -25.78 -9.14 10.69
CA GLU A 159 -26.71 -8.08 11.14
C GLU A 159 -28.06 -8.19 10.42
N ILE A 160 -28.02 -8.28 9.09
CA ILE A 160 -29.22 -8.42 8.25
C ILE A 160 -29.98 -9.72 8.59
N LEU A 161 -29.26 -10.83 8.69
CA LEU A 161 -29.80 -12.16 8.96
C LEU A 161 -30.34 -12.31 10.40
N ASN A 162 -30.02 -11.41 11.31
CA ASN A 162 -30.55 -11.41 12.68
C ASN A 162 -31.70 -10.41 12.86
N VAL A 163 -31.62 -9.23 12.23
CA VAL A 163 -32.64 -8.17 12.38
C VAL A 163 -33.80 -8.33 11.39
N ASN A 164 -33.53 -8.57 10.11
CA ASN A 164 -34.57 -8.75 9.10
C ASN A 164 -34.10 -9.59 7.90
N PRO A 165 -34.17 -10.94 7.99
CA PRO A 165 -33.81 -11.83 6.89
C PRO A 165 -34.57 -11.57 5.58
N SER A 166 -35.77 -10.95 5.62
CA SER A 166 -36.61 -10.81 4.43
C SER A 166 -36.07 -9.80 3.41
N ILE A 167 -35.03 -9.03 3.75
CA ILE A 167 -34.34 -8.16 2.78
C ILE A 167 -33.18 -8.87 2.07
N MET A 168 -32.83 -10.09 2.49
CA MET A 168 -31.80 -10.90 1.84
C MET A 168 -32.41 -11.52 0.57
N ASP A 169 -32.23 -10.83 -0.56
CA ASP A 169 -32.53 -11.36 -1.89
C ASP A 169 -31.27 -12.02 -2.50
N PRO A 170 -31.38 -12.79 -3.60
CA PRO A 170 -30.22 -13.43 -4.22
C PRO A 170 -29.14 -12.45 -4.69
N GLN A 171 -29.47 -11.19 -5.01
CA GLN A 171 -28.49 -10.17 -5.40
C GLN A 171 -27.64 -9.76 -4.19
N ILE A 172 -28.27 -9.49 -3.05
CA ILE A 172 -27.57 -9.10 -1.81
C ILE A 172 -26.81 -10.29 -1.22
N ALA A 173 -27.41 -11.49 -1.26
CA ALA A 173 -26.74 -12.71 -0.82
C ALA A 173 -25.48 -12.98 -1.64
N MET A 174 -25.55 -12.86 -2.97
CA MET A 174 -24.41 -13.04 -3.87
C MET A 174 -23.29 -12.06 -3.54
N LEU A 175 -23.62 -10.77 -3.41
CA LEU A 175 -22.66 -9.72 -3.09
C LEU A 175 -21.89 -10.01 -1.80
N LEU A 176 -22.59 -10.34 -0.72
CA LEU A 176 -21.94 -10.68 0.56
C LEU A 176 -21.12 -11.97 0.44
N TYR A 177 -21.69 -13.00 -0.18
CA TYR A 177 -21.08 -14.33 -0.33
C TYR A 177 -19.75 -14.30 -1.09
N GLY A 178 -19.73 -13.72 -2.30
CA GLY A 178 -18.51 -13.66 -3.11
C GLY A 178 -17.42 -12.81 -2.47
N THR A 179 -17.80 -11.77 -1.73
CA THR A 179 -16.86 -10.92 -0.99
C THR A 179 -16.20 -11.70 0.16
N ILE A 180 -16.99 -12.35 1.02
CA ILE A 180 -16.46 -13.18 2.11
C ILE A 180 -15.56 -14.30 1.56
N LEU A 181 -15.94 -14.94 0.45
CA LEU A 181 -15.10 -15.96 -0.20
C LEU A 181 -13.77 -15.38 -0.72
N LEU A 182 -13.73 -14.15 -1.22
CA LEU A 182 -12.51 -13.52 -1.71
C LEU A 182 -11.51 -13.26 -0.57
N ASP A 183 -11.95 -12.66 0.53
CA ASP A 183 -11.04 -12.26 1.62
C ASP A 183 -10.61 -13.46 2.48
N THR A 184 -11.48 -14.46 2.64
CA THR A 184 -11.19 -15.72 3.37
C THR A 184 -10.44 -16.78 2.55
N ILE A 185 -10.09 -16.49 1.29
CA ILE A 185 -9.49 -17.46 0.35
C ILE A 185 -10.33 -18.74 0.26
N CYS A 186 -11.59 -18.58 -0.13
CA CYS A 186 -12.58 -19.67 -0.25
C CYS A 186 -12.77 -20.48 1.06
N LEU A 187 -12.70 -19.80 2.22
CA LEU A 187 -12.71 -20.42 3.56
C LEU A 187 -11.59 -21.44 3.82
N ASN A 188 -10.44 -21.31 3.14
CA ASN A 188 -9.33 -22.26 3.29
C ASN A 188 -8.72 -22.21 4.70
N GLU A 189 -8.75 -23.36 5.39
CA GLU A 189 -8.25 -23.50 6.76
C GLU A 189 -6.73 -23.32 6.87
N THR A 190 -5.95 -23.65 5.82
CA THR A 190 -4.49 -23.47 5.85
C THR A 190 -4.07 -22.00 5.74
N ALA A 191 -4.91 -21.16 5.14
CA ALA A 191 -4.68 -19.72 5.00
C ALA A 191 -4.91 -18.95 6.31
N GLN A 192 -5.57 -19.55 7.32
CA GLN A 192 -5.87 -18.95 8.63
C GLN A 192 -6.63 -17.60 8.58
N ARG A 193 -7.29 -17.31 7.45
CA ARG A 193 -8.07 -16.08 7.21
C ARG A 193 -9.56 -16.22 7.54
N ALA A 194 -10.07 -17.44 7.64
CA ALA A 194 -11.48 -17.73 7.89
C ALA A 194 -11.74 -18.06 9.37
N THR A 195 -12.85 -17.58 9.92
CA THR A 195 -13.36 -18.01 11.23
C THR A 195 -14.59 -18.90 11.10
N GLU A 196 -14.95 -19.54 12.21
CA GLU A 196 -16.21 -20.28 12.34
C GLU A 196 -17.47 -19.40 12.18
N LYS A 197 -17.37 -18.07 12.30
CA LYS A 197 -18.48 -17.17 11.96
C LYS A 197 -18.61 -17.02 10.45
N ASP A 198 -17.49 -16.82 9.74
CA ASP A 198 -17.48 -16.70 8.27
C ASP A 198 -18.08 -17.96 7.62
N LYS A 199 -17.65 -19.16 8.05
CA LYS A 199 -18.20 -20.44 7.57
C LYS A 199 -19.73 -20.52 7.70
N LYS A 200 -20.27 -20.24 8.90
CA LYS A 200 -21.71 -20.29 9.19
C LYS A 200 -22.52 -19.24 8.44
N ILE A 201 -21.95 -18.06 8.21
CA ILE A 201 -22.59 -17.00 7.44
C ILE A 201 -22.61 -17.37 5.96
N VAL A 202 -21.52 -17.90 5.41
CA VAL A 202 -21.46 -18.42 4.03
C VAL A 202 -22.49 -19.53 3.81
N GLU A 203 -22.56 -20.54 4.69
CA GLU A 203 -23.59 -21.61 4.63
C GLU A 203 -25.02 -21.04 4.68
N ARG A 204 -25.25 -19.97 5.44
CA ARG A 204 -26.57 -19.34 5.54
C ARG A 204 -26.90 -18.48 4.31
N LEU A 205 -25.92 -17.83 3.69
CA LEU A 205 -26.06 -17.10 2.43
C LEU A 205 -26.33 -18.04 1.25
N GLU A 206 -25.76 -19.25 1.25
CA GLU A 206 -26.03 -20.28 0.23
C GLU A 206 -27.50 -20.70 0.18
N THR A 207 -28.26 -20.57 1.28
CA THR A 207 -29.71 -20.84 1.26
C THR A 207 -30.53 -19.87 0.40
N PHE A 208 -29.91 -18.79 -0.09
CA PHE A 208 -30.49 -17.81 -1.00
C PHE A 208 -29.92 -17.91 -2.44
N LEU A 209 -29.00 -18.84 -2.70
CA LEU A 209 -28.23 -18.94 -3.95
C LEU A 209 -28.33 -20.33 -4.57
N ASP A 210 -28.96 -20.44 -5.74
CA ASP A 210 -29.13 -21.71 -6.45
C ASP A 210 -27.91 -22.04 -7.34
N GLY A 211 -27.19 -23.11 -7.01
CA GLY A 211 -26.21 -23.74 -7.91
C GLY A 211 -24.87 -23.04 -8.09
N ILE A 212 -24.49 -22.16 -7.16
CA ILE A 212 -23.19 -21.45 -7.18
C ILE A 212 -22.10 -22.30 -6.53
N SER A 213 -20.93 -22.36 -7.16
CA SER A 213 -19.73 -23.01 -6.61
C SER A 213 -18.85 -22.00 -5.88
N ARG A 214 -18.50 -22.29 -4.61
CA ARG A 214 -17.56 -21.47 -3.80
C ARG A 214 -16.24 -21.24 -4.56
N THR A 215 -15.67 -22.31 -5.10
CA THR A 215 -14.39 -22.30 -5.81
C THR A 215 -14.46 -21.49 -7.10
N GLU A 216 -15.49 -21.69 -7.92
CA GLU A 216 -15.65 -20.96 -9.19
C GLU A 216 -15.85 -19.46 -8.97
N MET A 217 -16.62 -19.09 -7.93
CA MET A 217 -16.80 -17.70 -7.52
C MET A 217 -15.47 -17.07 -7.06
N PHE A 218 -14.74 -17.77 -6.17
CA PHE A 218 -13.45 -17.32 -5.69
C PHE A 218 -12.44 -17.15 -6.84
N GLU A 219 -12.25 -18.17 -7.68
CA GLU A 219 -11.33 -18.14 -8.82
C GLU A 219 -11.68 -17.02 -9.82
N THR A 220 -12.98 -16.80 -10.08
CA THR A 220 -13.44 -15.72 -10.96
C THR A 220 -13.10 -14.35 -10.39
N LEU A 221 -13.44 -14.06 -9.13
CA LEU A 221 -13.12 -12.78 -8.49
C LEU A 221 -11.61 -12.58 -8.35
N GLN A 222 -10.88 -13.64 -7.99
CA GLN A 222 -9.43 -13.62 -7.84
C GLN A 222 -8.73 -13.34 -9.18
N LYS A 223 -9.21 -13.93 -10.28
CA LYS A 223 -8.74 -13.66 -11.63
C LYS A 223 -9.02 -12.22 -12.06
N VAL A 224 -10.24 -11.72 -11.84
CA VAL A 224 -10.62 -10.37 -12.26
C VAL A 224 -9.92 -9.26 -11.46
N LYS A 225 -9.59 -9.51 -10.19
CA LYS A 225 -8.74 -8.61 -9.37
C LYS A 225 -7.39 -8.30 -10.03
N PHE A 226 -6.86 -9.23 -10.82
CA PHE A 226 -5.61 -9.08 -11.58
C PHE A 226 -5.81 -8.89 -13.10
N ASP A 227 -7.02 -9.06 -13.62
CA ASP A 227 -7.34 -8.79 -15.02
C ASP A 227 -7.29 -7.29 -15.32
N VAL A 228 -6.38 -6.91 -16.21
CA VAL A 228 -6.20 -5.53 -16.67
C VAL A 228 -6.62 -5.31 -18.12
N SER A 229 -7.15 -6.35 -18.79
CA SER A 229 -7.48 -6.32 -20.22
C SER A 229 -8.53 -5.28 -20.61
N ARG A 230 -9.36 -4.83 -19.67
CA ARG A 230 -10.39 -3.80 -19.86
C ARG A 230 -9.96 -2.39 -19.43
N LEU A 231 -8.75 -2.23 -18.88
CA LEU A 231 -8.27 -0.93 -18.43
C LEU A 231 -7.68 -0.13 -19.59
N THR A 232 -8.06 1.15 -19.69
CA THR A 232 -7.36 2.10 -20.57
C THR A 232 -5.92 2.29 -20.12
N SER A 233 -5.03 2.70 -21.03
CA SER A 233 -3.61 2.92 -20.75
C SER A 233 -3.35 3.86 -19.55
N VAL A 234 -4.23 4.85 -19.30
CA VAL A 234 -4.19 5.73 -18.11
C VAL A 234 -4.59 4.98 -16.84
N GLN A 235 -5.69 4.23 -16.88
CA GLN A 235 -6.16 3.43 -15.74
C GLN A 235 -5.14 2.35 -15.36
N LEU A 236 -4.53 1.71 -16.35
CA LEU A 236 -3.47 0.72 -16.18
C LEU A 236 -2.28 1.29 -15.41
N LEU A 237 -1.83 2.50 -15.77
CA LEU A 237 -0.80 3.21 -15.00
C LEU A 237 -1.25 3.42 -13.54
N TYR A 238 -2.46 3.91 -13.31
CA TYR A 238 -2.94 4.22 -11.96
C TYR A 238 -3.30 2.99 -11.09
N LYS A 239 -3.42 1.76 -11.64
CA LYS A 239 -3.84 0.57 -10.88
C LYS A 239 -2.91 0.21 -9.73
N ASP A 240 -1.60 0.15 -9.98
CA ASP A 240 -0.60 -0.20 -8.98
C ASP A 240 0.64 0.71 -9.06
N THR A 241 0.39 2.03 -9.01
CA THR A 241 1.44 3.05 -8.86
C THR A 241 1.75 3.31 -7.38
N LYS A 242 3.04 3.36 -7.04
CA LYS A 242 3.55 4.04 -5.84
C LYS A 242 4.31 5.30 -6.27
N PHE A 243 4.05 6.42 -5.61
CA PHE A 243 4.80 7.66 -5.83
C PHE A 243 5.90 7.78 -4.77
N ILE A 244 7.10 8.17 -5.19
CA ILE A 244 8.20 8.55 -4.30
C ILE A 244 8.63 9.98 -4.63
N SER A 245 8.97 10.76 -3.63
CA SER A 245 9.28 12.18 -3.80
C SER A 245 10.34 12.63 -2.79
N ASP A 246 11.35 13.33 -3.28
CA ASP A 246 12.24 14.18 -2.49
C ASP A 246 12.02 15.64 -2.93
N ASN A 247 12.46 16.61 -2.12
CA ASN A 247 12.16 18.05 -2.12
C ASN A 247 12.34 18.80 -3.47
N SER A 248 12.81 18.15 -4.54
CA SER A 248 12.95 18.71 -5.88
C SER A 248 12.55 17.77 -7.03
N LYS A 249 12.23 16.49 -6.76
CA LYS A 249 11.97 15.47 -7.78
C LYS A 249 11.01 14.39 -7.27
N SER A 250 10.01 14.09 -8.09
CA SER A 250 9.06 12.99 -7.87
C SER A 250 9.21 11.92 -8.95
N ILE A 251 9.14 10.64 -8.57
CA ILE A 251 9.16 9.49 -9.49
C ILE A 251 7.95 8.61 -9.18
N ALA A 252 7.28 8.10 -10.23
CA ALA A 252 6.29 7.03 -10.08
C ALA A 252 6.94 5.66 -10.34
N LEU A 253 6.62 4.67 -9.52
CA LEU A 253 6.91 3.26 -9.75
C LEU A 253 5.60 2.54 -10.02
N VAL A 254 5.45 1.97 -11.22
CA VAL A 254 4.20 1.37 -11.70
C VAL A 254 4.38 -0.12 -11.95
N SER A 255 3.59 -0.97 -11.31
CA SER A 255 3.60 -2.42 -11.57
C SER A 255 2.56 -2.83 -12.62
N PHE A 256 2.90 -3.84 -13.43
CA PHE A 256 2.02 -4.43 -14.43
C PHE A 256 2.00 -5.97 -14.27
N PRO A 257 0.82 -6.62 -14.36
CA PRO A 257 0.69 -8.08 -14.38
C PRO A 257 0.95 -8.68 -15.78
N SER A 258 1.52 -7.89 -16.69
CA SER A 258 1.96 -8.28 -18.04
C SER A 258 3.39 -7.82 -18.30
N LEU A 259 3.99 -8.29 -19.39
CA LEU A 259 5.29 -7.80 -19.83
C LEU A 259 5.15 -6.39 -20.42
N LEU A 260 6.14 -5.53 -20.18
CA LEU A 260 6.11 -4.15 -20.64
C LEU A 260 6.11 -4.07 -22.17
N GLN A 261 6.69 -5.05 -22.86
CA GLN A 261 6.62 -5.16 -24.32
C GLN A 261 5.20 -5.33 -24.86
N ASP A 262 4.29 -5.94 -24.10
CA ASP A 262 2.88 -6.10 -24.49
C ASP A 262 2.17 -4.73 -24.43
N VAL A 263 2.43 -3.97 -23.36
CA VAL A 263 1.80 -2.66 -23.08
C VAL A 263 2.37 -1.51 -23.93
N LEU A 264 3.68 -1.50 -24.16
CA LEU A 264 4.37 -0.43 -24.90
C LEU A 264 4.02 -0.38 -26.41
N GLN A 265 3.33 -1.40 -26.94
CA GLN A 265 2.81 -1.42 -28.30
C GLN A 265 1.56 -0.52 -28.48
N GLU A 266 0.85 -0.18 -27.39
CA GLU A 266 -0.30 0.71 -27.45
C GLU A 266 0.12 2.17 -27.69
N ALA A 267 -0.32 2.76 -28.81
CA ALA A 267 -0.06 4.17 -29.11
C ALA A 267 -0.59 5.14 -28.03
N SER A 268 -1.70 4.79 -27.38
CA SER A 268 -2.30 5.54 -26.27
C SER A 268 -1.46 5.53 -24.99
N PHE A 269 -0.65 4.48 -24.76
CA PHE A 269 0.18 4.36 -23.56
C PHE A 269 1.25 5.45 -23.49
N ARG A 270 1.75 5.92 -24.64
CA ARG A 270 2.67 7.07 -24.68
C ARG A 270 2.01 8.35 -24.18
N SER A 271 0.79 8.66 -24.65
CA SER A 271 0.03 9.82 -24.14
C SER A 271 -0.18 9.69 -22.63
N ALA A 272 -0.55 8.50 -22.16
CA ALA A 272 -0.78 8.25 -20.75
C ALA A 272 0.46 8.49 -19.86
N LEU A 273 1.67 8.16 -20.33
CA LEU A 273 2.93 8.50 -19.65
C LEU A 273 3.21 10.01 -19.66
N GLU A 274 3.02 10.68 -20.81
CA GLU A 274 3.19 12.13 -20.97
C GLU A 274 2.21 12.93 -20.08
N ASP A 275 0.96 12.46 -19.99
CA ASP A 275 -0.10 12.99 -19.13
C ASP A 275 0.18 12.73 -17.64
N MET A 276 0.70 11.55 -17.28
CA MET A 276 1.08 11.24 -15.89
C MET A 276 2.25 12.11 -15.43
N ILE A 277 3.33 12.25 -16.22
CA ILE A 277 4.44 13.16 -15.91
C ILE A 277 3.92 14.58 -15.68
N SER A 278 3.07 15.08 -16.58
CA SER A 278 2.60 16.46 -16.55
C SER A 278 1.60 16.74 -15.42
N SER A 279 0.70 15.80 -15.12
CA SER A 279 -0.36 15.96 -14.09
C SER A 279 0.10 15.67 -12.66
N LYS A 280 1.27 15.03 -12.49
CA LYS A 280 1.86 14.68 -11.19
C LYS A 280 3.22 15.33 -10.94
N GLU A 281 3.66 16.23 -11.83
CA GLU A 281 4.94 16.94 -11.74
C GLU A 281 6.14 15.99 -11.52
N LEU A 282 6.15 14.88 -12.26
CA LEU A 282 7.18 13.84 -12.11
C LEU A 282 8.42 14.19 -12.93
N ALA A 283 9.60 13.83 -12.42
CA ALA A 283 10.84 13.83 -13.18
C ALA A 283 10.86 12.64 -14.17
N SER A 284 10.53 11.44 -13.68
CA SER A 284 10.63 10.20 -14.44
C SER A 284 9.58 9.18 -13.97
N ILE A 285 9.34 8.12 -14.75
CA ILE A 285 8.48 6.99 -14.40
C ILE A 285 9.29 5.69 -14.55
N VAL A 286 9.24 4.82 -13.54
CA VAL A 286 9.78 3.46 -13.59
C VAL A 286 8.62 2.49 -13.73
N LEU A 287 8.64 1.68 -14.79
CA LEU A 287 7.64 0.65 -15.07
C LEU A 287 8.22 -0.73 -14.71
N LEU A 288 7.43 -1.59 -14.09
CA LEU A 288 7.80 -2.91 -13.60
C LEU A 288 6.79 -3.94 -14.12
N GLY A 289 7.12 -4.66 -15.19
CA GLY A 289 6.27 -5.72 -15.75
C GLY A 289 6.65 -7.09 -15.21
N MET A 290 5.65 -7.93 -14.98
CA MET A 290 5.81 -9.33 -14.59
C MET A 290 4.84 -10.19 -15.39
N LYS A 291 5.26 -11.39 -15.80
CA LYS A 291 4.35 -12.41 -16.35
C LYS A 291 4.79 -13.79 -15.86
N VAL A 292 3.85 -14.58 -15.36
CA VAL A 292 4.03 -16.00 -15.10
C VAL A 292 3.64 -16.75 -16.36
N ALA A 293 4.52 -17.62 -16.88
CA ALA A 293 4.20 -18.45 -18.03
C ALA A 293 3.35 -19.65 -17.60
N GLU A 294 2.19 -19.83 -18.24
CA GLU A 294 1.29 -20.95 -17.98
C GLU A 294 2.02 -22.29 -18.18
N GLY A 295 1.87 -23.19 -17.19
CA GLY A 295 2.36 -24.57 -17.25
C GLY A 295 3.83 -24.83 -16.89
N GLN A 296 4.65 -23.82 -16.54
CA GLN A 296 6.08 -24.05 -16.22
C GLN A 296 6.60 -23.32 -14.96
N SER A 297 5.77 -22.55 -14.25
CA SER A 297 6.18 -21.70 -13.11
C SER A 297 7.30 -20.69 -13.42
N ILE A 298 7.62 -20.46 -14.70
CA ILE A 298 8.65 -19.51 -15.12
C ILE A 298 8.09 -18.09 -15.00
N ILE A 299 8.63 -17.35 -14.04
CA ILE A 299 8.37 -15.91 -13.89
C ILE A 299 9.33 -15.16 -14.80
N ARG A 300 8.82 -14.21 -15.60
CA ARG A 300 9.63 -13.21 -16.32
C ARG A 300 9.32 -11.82 -15.79
N ARG A 301 10.36 -11.00 -15.65
CA ARG A 301 10.26 -9.60 -15.21
C ARG A 301 10.95 -8.66 -16.17
N GLN A 302 10.37 -7.48 -16.33
CA GLN A 302 10.90 -6.39 -17.16
C GLN A 302 10.85 -5.08 -16.38
N ILE A 303 11.89 -4.25 -16.54
CA ILE A 303 11.93 -2.90 -16.00
C ILE A 303 12.06 -1.92 -17.17
N ALA A 304 11.34 -0.81 -17.12
CA ALA A 304 11.62 0.31 -18.01
C ALA A 304 11.73 1.64 -17.26
N ILE A 305 12.55 2.55 -17.77
CA ILE A 305 12.58 3.95 -17.33
C ILE A 305 12.05 4.81 -18.46
N TYR A 306 11.06 5.64 -18.17
CA TYR A 306 10.57 6.72 -19.01
C TYR A 306 10.96 8.06 -18.41
N ASP A 307 11.50 8.97 -19.23
CA ASP A 307 11.81 10.34 -18.85
C ASP A 307 11.64 11.23 -20.10
N LYS A 308 11.13 12.44 -19.92
CA LYS A 308 10.84 13.37 -21.02
C LYS A 308 12.12 14.01 -21.60
N ASP A 309 13.19 14.11 -20.82
CA ASP A 309 14.50 14.56 -21.28
C ASP A 309 15.43 13.36 -21.56
N PRO A 310 15.86 13.14 -22.83
CA PRO A 310 16.81 12.08 -23.17
C PRO A 310 18.13 12.13 -22.40
N SER A 311 18.56 13.31 -21.95
CA SER A 311 19.80 13.49 -21.19
C SER A 311 19.65 12.95 -19.77
N SER A 312 18.55 13.32 -19.10
CA SER A 312 18.13 12.80 -17.80
C SER A 312 17.85 11.30 -17.85
N LEU A 313 17.18 10.81 -18.90
CA LEU A 313 16.98 9.38 -19.14
C LEU A 313 18.29 8.61 -19.17
N LYS A 314 19.26 9.05 -20.00
CA LYS A 314 20.57 8.39 -20.12
C LYS A 314 21.32 8.39 -18.79
N ARG A 315 21.26 9.49 -18.04
CA ARG A 315 21.88 9.63 -16.72
C ARG A 315 21.24 8.71 -15.68
N PHE A 316 19.91 8.63 -15.65
CA PHE A 316 19.17 7.73 -14.76
C PHE A 316 19.47 6.27 -15.09
N VAL A 317 19.38 5.86 -16.36
CA VAL A 317 19.75 4.51 -16.81
C VAL A 317 21.17 4.12 -16.38
N THR A 318 22.16 4.99 -16.59
CA THR A 318 23.55 4.74 -16.18
C THR A 318 23.71 4.60 -14.66
N MET A 319 22.85 5.27 -13.89
CA MET A 319 22.84 5.24 -12.43
C MET A 319 21.98 4.09 -11.86
N LEU A 320 21.01 3.55 -12.61
CA LEU A 320 19.99 2.62 -12.12
C LEU A 320 20.63 1.37 -11.52
N ASP A 321 21.29 0.57 -12.35
CA ASP A 321 21.87 -0.71 -11.94
C ASP A 321 22.91 -0.51 -10.82
N LYS A 322 23.76 0.50 -10.94
CA LYS A 322 24.74 0.86 -9.91
C LYS A 322 24.08 1.24 -8.57
N THR A 323 23.02 2.03 -8.59
CA THR A 323 22.35 2.48 -7.35
C THR A 323 21.57 1.35 -6.71
N ILE A 324 20.93 0.50 -7.52
CA ILE A 324 20.21 -0.66 -7.03
C ILE A 324 21.19 -1.70 -6.49
N SER A 325 22.26 -2.06 -7.22
CA SER A 325 23.31 -2.95 -6.71
C SER A 325 23.96 -2.43 -5.43
N ASN A 326 24.26 -1.13 -5.31
CA ASN A 326 24.79 -0.54 -4.06
C ASN A 326 23.81 -0.62 -2.88
N TYR A 327 22.49 -0.68 -3.13
CA TYR A 327 21.48 -0.89 -2.11
C TYR A 327 21.35 -2.38 -1.75
N LEU A 328 21.27 -3.24 -2.76
CA LEU A 328 21.12 -4.69 -2.62
C LEU A 328 22.34 -5.35 -1.94
N GLN A 329 23.56 -4.89 -2.22
CA GLN A 329 24.79 -5.38 -1.57
C GLN A 329 24.76 -5.22 -0.04
N LYS A 330 24.05 -4.21 0.48
CA LYS A 330 23.86 -4.02 1.94
C LYS A 330 22.84 -4.98 2.54
N LEU A 331 22.10 -5.69 1.70
CA LEU A 331 21.11 -6.70 2.03
C LEU A 331 21.55 -8.08 1.52
N GLU A 332 22.85 -8.27 1.27
CA GLU A 332 23.45 -9.52 0.76
C GLU A 332 22.87 -10.02 -0.58
N ASN A 333 22.18 -9.13 -1.32
CA ASN A 333 21.57 -9.42 -2.61
C ASN A 333 22.50 -8.95 -3.76
N PRO A 334 22.76 -9.77 -4.80
CA PRO A 334 23.88 -9.53 -5.72
C PRO A 334 23.65 -8.41 -6.75
N SER A 335 22.52 -8.44 -7.47
CA SER A 335 22.12 -7.45 -8.49
C SER A 335 20.69 -7.79 -9.00
N LEU A 336 20.07 -6.86 -9.75
CA LEU A 336 18.90 -7.14 -10.60
C LEU A 336 19.24 -7.93 -11.87
N SER A 337 20.51 -7.95 -12.30
CA SER A 337 20.96 -8.57 -13.55
C SER A 337 20.20 -8.05 -14.77
N LEU A 338 20.24 -6.73 -14.99
CA LEU A 338 19.50 -6.08 -16.08
C LEU A 338 20.15 -6.28 -17.45
N ARG A 339 19.37 -6.77 -18.43
CA ARG A 339 19.77 -6.86 -19.83
C ARG A 339 18.88 -5.96 -20.69
N GLN A 340 19.46 -4.93 -21.29
CA GLN A 340 18.70 -4.01 -22.14
C GLN A 340 18.05 -4.74 -23.33
N LEU A 341 16.80 -4.43 -23.59
CA LEU A 341 16.05 -4.91 -24.76
C LEU A 341 15.96 -3.81 -25.83
N PRO A 342 16.01 -4.16 -27.12
CA PRO A 342 15.90 -3.17 -28.19
C PRO A 342 14.49 -2.57 -28.21
N LEU A 343 14.42 -1.24 -28.23
CA LEU A 343 13.18 -0.48 -28.43
C LEU A 343 13.50 0.76 -29.28
N CYS A 344 12.72 0.97 -30.33
CA CYS A 344 12.93 2.08 -31.28
C CYS A 344 11.84 3.14 -31.13
N GLY A 345 12.19 4.42 -31.29
CA GLY A 345 11.23 5.53 -31.41
C GLY A 345 10.58 6.03 -30.11
N TYR A 346 11.02 5.55 -28.95
CA TYR A 346 10.45 5.89 -27.63
C TYR A 346 11.52 6.53 -26.73
N PRO A 347 11.23 7.61 -25.97
CA PRO A 347 12.11 8.13 -24.92
C PRO A 347 11.98 7.27 -23.65
N LEU A 348 12.27 5.98 -23.79
CA LEU A 348 12.22 4.97 -22.75
C LEU A 348 13.32 3.95 -23.00
N VAL A 349 13.92 3.44 -21.92
CA VAL A 349 14.85 2.31 -21.99
C VAL A 349 14.26 1.13 -21.24
N LEU A 350 14.18 -0.01 -21.93
CA LEU A 350 13.59 -1.27 -21.47
C LEU A 350 14.68 -2.30 -21.16
N PHE A 351 14.47 -3.08 -20.10
CA PHE A 351 15.35 -4.15 -19.63
C PHE A 351 14.55 -5.41 -19.35
N GLU A 352 15.11 -6.57 -19.70
CA GLU A 352 14.76 -7.83 -19.04
C GLU A 352 15.50 -7.88 -17.69
N GLN A 353 14.83 -8.31 -16.63
CA GLN A 353 15.41 -8.45 -15.30
C GLN A 353 15.73 -9.92 -15.05
N GLY A 354 17.03 -10.26 -14.96
CA GLY A 354 17.48 -11.63 -14.75
C GLY A 354 17.23 -12.15 -13.33
N ASN A 355 17.35 -11.32 -12.31
CA ASN A 355 17.08 -11.73 -10.93
C ASN A 355 15.59 -11.57 -10.59
N ILE A 356 14.82 -12.62 -10.83
CA ILE A 356 13.35 -12.63 -10.73
C ILE A 356 12.78 -12.55 -9.30
N THR A 357 13.60 -12.73 -8.26
CA THR A 357 13.16 -12.61 -6.86
C THR A 357 13.02 -11.16 -6.40
N LEU A 358 13.72 -10.22 -7.06
CA LEU A 358 13.80 -8.82 -6.66
C LEU A 358 12.64 -7.99 -7.20
N THR A 359 11.55 -7.96 -6.44
CA THR A 359 10.31 -7.27 -6.82
C THR A 359 10.36 -5.74 -6.61
N ARG A 360 9.22 -5.06 -6.78
CA ARG A 360 9.04 -3.66 -6.39
C ARG A 360 9.45 -3.39 -4.94
N LYS A 361 9.31 -4.37 -4.01
CA LYS A 361 9.76 -4.23 -2.61
C LYS A 361 11.25 -3.88 -2.48
N PHE A 362 12.06 -4.31 -3.44
CA PHE A 362 13.50 -4.02 -3.50
C PHE A 362 13.83 -2.81 -4.38
N VAL A 363 13.13 -2.65 -5.53
CA VAL A 363 13.36 -1.51 -6.44
C VAL A 363 12.93 -0.19 -5.79
N LEU A 364 11.80 -0.13 -5.09
CA LEU A 364 11.25 1.11 -4.53
C LEU A 364 12.20 1.77 -3.50
N PRO A 365 12.74 1.06 -2.49
CA PRO A 365 13.70 1.65 -1.56
C PRO A 365 15.03 2.03 -2.22
N ALA A 366 15.46 1.29 -3.26
CA ALA A 366 16.64 1.66 -4.01
C ALA A 366 16.43 2.97 -4.79
N MET A 367 15.23 3.21 -5.33
CA MET A 367 14.86 4.47 -6.00
C MET A 367 14.67 5.64 -5.04
N GLN A 368 14.17 5.40 -3.81
CA GLN A 368 14.20 6.41 -2.74
C GLN A 368 15.65 6.82 -2.41
N ASN A 369 16.58 5.86 -2.33
CA ASN A 369 18.00 6.17 -2.14
C ASN A 369 18.61 6.93 -3.34
N TYR A 370 18.26 6.58 -4.58
CA TYR A 370 18.69 7.29 -5.78
C TYR A 370 18.36 8.79 -5.73
N LEU A 371 17.11 9.14 -5.38
CA LEU A 371 16.68 10.53 -5.25
C LEU A 371 17.54 11.32 -4.25
N LYS A 372 17.84 10.74 -3.08
CA LYS A 372 18.71 11.34 -2.05
C LYS A 372 20.16 11.54 -2.54
N PHE A 373 20.73 10.57 -3.26
CA PHE A 373 22.12 10.63 -3.72
C PHE A 373 22.36 11.68 -4.81
N ASP A 374 21.36 11.96 -5.66
CA ASP A 374 21.51 12.83 -6.83
C ASP A 374 21.91 14.29 -6.49
N GLN A 375 21.55 14.75 -5.30
CA GLN A 375 21.95 16.07 -4.77
C GLN A 375 23.45 16.13 -4.46
N SER A 376 24.02 15.06 -3.89
CA SER A 376 25.44 15.03 -3.46
C SER A 376 26.44 15.04 -4.63
N GLY A 377 26.03 14.52 -5.79
CA GLY A 377 26.88 14.34 -6.98
C GLY A 377 27.26 15.65 -7.70
N HIS A 378 26.46 16.72 -7.55
CA HIS A 378 26.67 17.99 -8.26
C HIS A 378 27.95 18.73 -7.87
N SER A 379 28.61 18.36 -6.75
CA SER A 379 29.92 18.90 -6.35
C SER A 379 31.12 18.00 -6.70
N LYS A 380 30.90 16.71 -7.03
CA LYS A 380 31.98 15.71 -7.18
C LYS A 380 32.08 15.05 -8.55
N LEU A 381 31.07 15.13 -9.43
CA LEU A 381 31.22 14.58 -10.79
C LEU A 381 32.04 15.47 -11.72
N ASN A 382 32.07 16.79 -11.50
CA ASN A 382 32.93 17.70 -12.27
C ASN A 382 34.43 17.58 -11.92
N SER A 383 34.80 16.94 -10.80
CA SER A 383 36.21 16.73 -10.42
C SER A 383 36.82 15.42 -10.94
N LEU A 384 36.10 14.67 -11.79
CA LEU A 384 36.61 13.43 -12.43
C LEU A 384 36.88 13.56 -13.94
N TYR A 385 36.64 14.73 -14.54
CA TYR A 385 36.91 15.00 -15.97
C TYR A 385 37.93 16.14 -16.21
N THR A 386 38.66 16.55 -15.18
CA THR A 386 39.80 17.48 -15.30
C THR A 386 41.02 16.93 -14.56
N CYS A 387 41.71 15.98 -15.20
CA CYS A 387 43.17 15.87 -15.26
C CYS A 387 43.60 14.58 -15.98
N ASN A 388 44.02 14.72 -17.23
CA ASN A 388 45.07 13.88 -17.82
C ASN A 388 45.75 14.67 -18.95
N GLU A 389 46.29 15.85 -18.60
CA GLU A 389 47.30 16.51 -19.42
C GLU A 389 48.60 15.70 -19.34
N ILE A 390 48.79 14.79 -20.30
CA ILE A 390 50.11 14.18 -20.50
C ILE A 390 51.00 15.23 -21.15
N LYS A 391 52.04 15.66 -20.42
CA LYS A 391 53.10 16.51 -20.95
C LYS A 391 53.85 15.76 -22.06
N THR A 392 53.80 16.25 -23.28
CA THR A 392 54.84 16.01 -24.29
C THR A 392 55.48 17.33 -24.69
N SER A 393 56.80 17.37 -24.64
CA SER A 393 57.59 18.56 -24.94
C SER A 393 57.86 18.71 -26.43
N LYS A 394 57.53 19.89 -26.98
CA LYS A 394 58.16 20.54 -28.14
C LYS A 394 58.64 19.66 -29.30
N ASN A 395 57.96 19.78 -30.44
CA ASN A 395 58.61 20.41 -31.59
C ASN A 395 57.59 21.05 -32.53
N GLU A 396 58.06 22.01 -33.33
CA GLU A 396 57.25 22.91 -34.16
C GLU A 396 57.02 22.38 -35.59
N ASN A 397 56.00 22.95 -36.24
CA ASN A 397 55.82 23.15 -37.69
C ASN A 397 54.77 22.34 -38.46
N CYS A 398 54.31 23.03 -39.52
CA CYS A 398 53.58 22.60 -40.71
C CYS A 398 52.03 22.56 -40.66
N ILE A 399 51.50 23.70 -41.11
CA ILE A 399 50.22 23.89 -41.79
C ILE A 399 50.27 23.24 -43.21
N ASP A 400 49.09 22.88 -43.74
CA ASP A 400 48.75 22.50 -45.14
C ASP A 400 49.32 21.22 -45.78
N LYS A 401 48.38 20.31 -46.14
CA LYS A 401 48.15 19.65 -47.45
C LYS A 401 46.93 18.71 -47.35
N CYS A 402 45.89 18.87 -48.19
CA CYS A 402 45.71 18.19 -49.49
C CYS A 402 45.80 16.66 -49.34
N GLU A 403 44.67 15.94 -49.32
CA GLU A 403 43.85 15.50 -50.48
C GLU A 403 44.31 14.15 -51.07
N ASP A 404 43.32 13.30 -51.35
CA ASP A 404 43.33 12.04 -52.11
C ASP A 404 44.27 10.88 -51.73
N GLU A 405 43.67 9.80 -51.22
CA GLU A 405 43.78 8.48 -51.89
C GLU A 405 42.53 7.62 -51.59
N PHE A 406 41.87 7.15 -52.65
CA PHE A 406 40.69 6.28 -52.60
C PHE A 406 41.12 4.80 -52.62
N SER A 407 40.45 3.96 -51.82
CA SER A 407 40.31 2.53 -52.13
C SER A 407 38.93 2.04 -51.68
N GLU A 408 38.08 1.70 -52.65
CA GLU A 408 36.84 0.95 -52.39
C GLU A 408 37.19 -0.49 -52.02
N ASP A 409 36.61 -1.04 -50.95
CA ASP A 409 36.58 -2.49 -50.74
C ASP A 409 35.23 -2.94 -50.13
N VAL A 410 34.39 -3.40 -51.04
CA VAL A 410 33.35 -4.44 -50.98
C VAL A 410 32.73 -4.83 -49.60
N ILE A 411 31.42 -4.64 -49.52
CA ILE A 411 30.52 -5.19 -48.48
C ILE A 411 30.42 -6.73 -48.63
N PRO A 412 30.67 -7.54 -47.58
CA PRO A 412 30.37 -8.97 -47.61
C PRO A 412 28.87 -9.23 -47.36
N THR A 413 28.14 -9.56 -48.44
CA THR A 413 26.80 -10.15 -48.35
C THR A 413 26.86 -11.57 -47.76
N TYR A 414 26.10 -11.82 -46.70
CA TYR A 414 25.92 -13.16 -46.14
C TYR A 414 24.93 -13.98 -46.99
N GLN A 415 25.37 -15.13 -47.51
CA GLN A 415 24.50 -16.12 -48.14
C GLN A 415 24.22 -17.27 -47.16
N ALA A 416 23.01 -17.82 -47.21
CA ALA A 416 22.64 -19.00 -46.45
C ALA A 416 22.91 -20.27 -47.26
N GLU A 417 23.61 -21.24 -46.67
CA GLU A 417 23.72 -22.60 -47.19
C GLU A 417 22.91 -23.58 -46.33
N THR A 418 22.18 -24.47 -46.99
CA THR A 418 21.45 -25.58 -46.40
C THR A 418 22.35 -26.81 -46.30
N VAL A 419 22.22 -27.58 -45.21
CA VAL A 419 22.87 -28.88 -45.06
C VAL A 419 21.81 -29.94 -44.76
N ASP A 420 21.81 -31.01 -45.56
CA ASP A 420 20.80 -32.07 -45.52
C ASP A 420 20.92 -33.00 -44.31
N PHE A 421 19.79 -33.53 -43.84
CA PHE A 421 19.72 -34.67 -42.93
C PHE A 421 19.26 -35.93 -43.68
N PRO A 422 19.89 -37.11 -43.46
CA PRO A 422 19.51 -38.35 -44.14
C PRO A 422 18.32 -39.07 -43.48
N ASP A 423 17.59 -39.79 -44.33
CA ASP A 423 16.67 -40.91 -44.07
C ASP A 423 15.43 -40.70 -43.17
N SER A 424 14.28 -40.57 -43.85
CA SER A 424 12.94 -40.84 -43.30
C SER A 424 12.30 -42.01 -44.09
N PRO A 425 11.55 -42.93 -43.46
CA PRO A 425 10.91 -44.05 -44.18
C PRO A 425 9.71 -43.60 -45.05
N ASP A 426 9.60 -44.20 -46.24
CA ASP A 426 8.53 -44.00 -47.22
C ASP A 426 7.40 -45.03 -47.06
N HIS A 427 6.13 -44.59 -47.13
CA HIS A 427 4.98 -45.45 -47.49
C HIS A 427 3.90 -44.71 -48.31
N SER A 428 4.29 -44.26 -49.51
CA SER A 428 3.62 -44.49 -50.81
C SER A 428 2.09 -44.71 -50.94
N ARG A 429 1.51 -43.95 -51.90
CA ARG A 429 0.27 -44.19 -52.73
C ARG A 429 -1.09 -43.91 -52.02
N LEU A 430 -2.14 -43.38 -52.67
CA LEU A 430 -2.58 -43.40 -54.09
C LEU A 430 -3.24 -42.07 -54.55
N LEU A 431 -3.10 -41.74 -55.86
CA LEU A 431 -4.11 -41.30 -56.88
C LEU A 431 -5.34 -40.43 -56.46
N GLU A 432 -5.89 -39.48 -57.25
CA GLU A 432 -5.59 -38.86 -58.56
C GLU A 432 -6.54 -37.66 -58.82
N ASN A 433 -6.21 -36.76 -59.78
CA ASN A 433 -7.10 -35.93 -60.63
C ASN A 433 -8.22 -35.06 -59.99
N SER A 434 -8.26 -33.73 -60.16
CA SER A 434 -8.57 -33.10 -61.46
C SER A 434 -8.47 -31.55 -61.48
N THR A 435 -7.63 -31.06 -62.40
CA THR A 435 -7.74 -29.89 -63.31
C THR A 435 -8.85 -28.80 -63.17
N TYR A 436 -8.41 -27.52 -63.21
CA TYR A 436 -8.93 -26.30 -63.89
C TYR A 436 -10.47 -26.00 -63.90
N ASP A 437 -10.99 -24.79 -63.64
CA ASP A 437 -10.81 -23.60 -64.51
C ASP A 437 -11.38 -22.27 -63.90
N THR A 438 -10.60 -21.17 -63.96
CA THR A 438 -10.90 -19.85 -64.57
C THR A 438 -12.16 -18.99 -64.21
N THR A 439 -11.88 -17.81 -63.60
CA THR A 439 -12.46 -16.44 -63.82
C THR A 439 -13.71 -15.83 -63.12
N VAL A 440 -13.45 -14.62 -62.58
CA VAL A 440 -14.17 -13.31 -62.75
C VAL A 440 -15.41 -12.94 -61.90
N SER A 441 -15.15 -11.95 -61.03
CA SER A 441 -15.94 -10.81 -60.51
C SER A 441 -17.46 -10.66 -60.73
N GLY A 442 -18.13 -10.05 -59.74
CA GLY A 442 -19.32 -9.24 -59.98
C GLY A 442 -20.02 -8.72 -58.71
N HIS A 443 -19.93 -7.41 -58.43
CA HIS A 443 -20.76 -6.71 -57.44
C HIS A 443 -22.27 -6.87 -57.73
N ALA A 444 -23.11 -6.99 -56.68
CA ALA A 444 -23.97 -5.89 -56.21
C ALA A 444 -24.99 -6.31 -55.13
N SER A 445 -25.29 -5.38 -54.24
CA SER A 445 -26.37 -5.34 -53.24
C SER A 445 -27.79 -5.46 -53.80
N ILE A 446 -28.79 -5.89 -52.99
CA ILE A 446 -30.16 -5.30 -52.95
C ILE A 446 -31.05 -5.83 -51.78
N ILE A 447 -31.56 -4.88 -50.96
CA ILE A 447 -32.91 -4.71 -50.36
C ILE A 447 -33.52 -5.76 -49.38
N CYS A 448 -34.25 -5.22 -48.40
CA CYS A 448 -35.06 -5.89 -47.37
C CYS A 448 -36.57 -5.78 -47.65
N GLU A 449 -37.38 -6.71 -47.13
CA GLU A 449 -38.81 -6.59 -46.75
C GLU A 449 -39.12 -7.84 -45.87
N ASN A 450 -39.55 -7.74 -44.60
CA ASN A 450 -40.81 -7.24 -44.00
C ASN A 450 -41.97 -8.26 -44.01
N ASP A 451 -42.54 -8.49 -42.81
CA ASP A 451 -43.98 -8.59 -42.44
C ASP A 451 -44.11 -9.30 -41.07
N GLU A 452 -44.52 -8.59 -40.00
CA GLU A 452 -45.90 -8.42 -39.46
C GLU A 452 -46.42 -9.59 -38.59
N LEU A 453 -47.28 -9.44 -37.57
CA LEU A 453 -47.58 -8.34 -36.63
C LEU A 453 -48.47 -8.89 -35.46
N GLY A 454 -48.18 -8.49 -34.21
CA GLY A 454 -49.21 -8.21 -33.18
C GLY A 454 -49.67 -9.30 -32.19
N LYS A 455 -49.43 -9.07 -30.88
CA LYS A 455 -50.42 -8.54 -29.90
C LYS A 455 -49.94 -8.64 -28.44
N ASP A 456 -50.12 -7.57 -27.67
CA ASP A 456 -49.85 -7.52 -26.23
C ASP A 456 -50.93 -8.21 -25.37
N VAL A 457 -50.50 -8.89 -24.30
CA VAL A 457 -51.25 -9.06 -23.04
C VAL A 457 -50.26 -9.00 -21.87
N THR A 458 -50.56 -8.16 -20.88
CA THR A 458 -49.73 -7.92 -19.68
C THR A 458 -49.98 -8.91 -18.54
N THR A 459 -48.94 -9.37 -17.83
CA THR A 459 -48.90 -9.53 -16.35
C THR A 459 -47.48 -9.94 -15.88
N PRO A 460 -47.09 -9.70 -14.60
CA PRO A 460 -45.68 -9.67 -14.19
C PRO A 460 -45.14 -11.01 -13.65
N GLY A 461 -43.89 -11.33 -13.99
CA GLY A 461 -43.17 -12.50 -13.50
C GLY A 461 -41.86 -12.69 -14.26
N GLY A 462 -40.80 -11.99 -13.85
CA GLY A 462 -39.49 -12.04 -14.51
C GLY A 462 -38.71 -13.31 -14.16
N THR A 463 -38.97 -14.40 -14.86
CA THR A 463 -38.11 -15.60 -14.81
C THR A 463 -36.77 -15.28 -15.49
N LEU A 464 -35.66 -15.36 -14.74
CA LEU A 464 -34.31 -15.22 -15.30
C LEU A 464 -34.08 -16.30 -16.36
N LYS A 465 -33.57 -15.91 -17.54
CA LYS A 465 -33.29 -16.84 -18.64
C LYS A 465 -32.05 -17.69 -18.34
N ARG A 466 -32.13 -18.99 -18.65
CA ARG A 466 -30.96 -19.88 -18.67
C ARG A 466 -29.90 -19.37 -19.66
N ILE A 467 -28.65 -19.41 -19.23
CA ILE A 467 -27.46 -19.12 -20.05
C ILE A 467 -27.10 -20.37 -20.87
N PRO A 468 -26.82 -20.26 -22.19
CA PRO A 468 -26.24 -21.34 -22.96
C PRO A 468 -24.71 -21.36 -22.82
N VAL A 469 -24.16 -22.43 -22.26
CA VAL A 469 -22.71 -22.68 -22.22
C VAL A 469 -22.24 -23.15 -23.60
N HIS A 470 -21.18 -22.55 -24.13
CA HIS A 470 -20.51 -23.03 -25.35
C HIS A 470 -19.30 -23.91 -24.98
N PRO A 471 -19.32 -25.23 -25.24
CA PRO A 471 -18.26 -26.13 -24.80
C PRO A 471 -17.08 -26.13 -25.77
N LYS A 472 -15.88 -25.71 -25.31
CA LYS A 472 -14.55 -26.16 -25.79
C LYS A 472 -13.40 -25.46 -25.03
N ALA A 473 -13.07 -25.96 -23.83
CA ALA A 473 -11.78 -25.72 -23.14
C ALA A 473 -11.60 -26.62 -21.89
N LEU A 474 -11.97 -27.90 -21.94
CA LEU A 474 -11.80 -28.83 -20.81
C LEU A 474 -11.44 -30.24 -21.31
N GLU A 475 -10.16 -30.45 -21.65
CA GLU A 475 -9.52 -31.77 -21.64
C GLU A 475 -8.07 -31.61 -21.15
N THR A 476 -7.85 -31.86 -19.86
CA THR A 476 -6.64 -32.51 -19.32
C THR A 476 -6.97 -33.02 -17.92
N HIS A 477 -6.97 -34.34 -17.75
CA HIS A 477 -7.15 -34.97 -16.44
C HIS A 477 -5.92 -34.74 -15.56
N TYR A 478 -6.13 -34.35 -14.31
CA TYR A 478 -5.15 -34.52 -13.24
C TYR A 478 -5.70 -35.49 -12.19
N SER A 479 -4.99 -36.61 -12.03
CA SER A 479 -5.18 -37.57 -10.94
C SER A 479 -4.43 -37.10 -9.70
N VAL A 480 -5.10 -37.11 -8.56
CA VAL A 480 -4.45 -36.95 -7.25
C VAL A 480 -3.99 -38.33 -6.78
N GLU A 481 -2.69 -38.48 -6.51
CA GLU A 481 -2.18 -39.55 -5.66
C GLU A 481 -1.33 -38.93 -4.54
N ASP A 482 -1.70 -39.26 -3.30
CA ASP A 482 -0.92 -39.00 -2.09
C ASP A 482 0.38 -39.82 -2.10
N ASP A 483 1.44 -39.29 -1.50
CA ASP A 483 2.45 -40.17 -0.89
C ASP A 483 3.00 -39.56 0.41
N GLN A 484 2.42 -39.98 1.54
CA GLN A 484 3.01 -39.75 2.86
C GLN A 484 4.08 -40.79 3.13
N ARG A 485 5.30 -40.38 3.50
CA ARG A 485 6.19 -41.27 4.26
C ARG A 485 7.08 -40.57 5.29
N SER A 486 6.77 -40.89 6.54
CA SER A 486 7.45 -40.50 7.77
C SER A 486 8.92 -40.91 7.83
N LEU A 487 9.73 -40.12 8.51
CA LEU A 487 10.73 -40.63 9.47
C LEU A 487 10.90 -39.67 10.66
N SER A 488 10.35 -40.06 11.81
CA SER A 488 10.96 -39.75 13.12
C SER A 488 12.01 -40.84 13.37
N SER A 489 13.10 -40.66 14.11
CA SER A 489 13.37 -39.99 15.38
C SER A 489 14.84 -40.27 15.72
N LEU A 490 15.45 -39.57 16.69
CA LEU A 490 16.25 -40.20 17.74
C LEU A 490 16.68 -39.21 18.81
N SER A 491 16.82 -39.72 20.03
CA SER A 491 16.96 -38.98 21.27
C SER A 491 18.39 -38.96 21.80
N ASN A 492 18.66 -37.95 22.65
CA ASN A 492 19.38 -37.97 23.93
C ASN A 492 20.41 -36.83 24.02
N ARG A 493 20.75 -36.22 25.16
CA ARG A 493 20.24 -36.10 26.55
C ARG A 493 21.43 -35.49 27.31
N SER A 494 21.20 -34.54 28.23
CA SER A 494 22.02 -34.28 29.46
C SER A 494 23.51 -33.87 29.28
N GLU A 495 24.25 -33.14 30.15
CA GLU A 495 24.08 -32.35 31.39
C GLU A 495 25.49 -31.73 31.71
N THR A 496 25.81 -30.87 32.69
CA THR A 496 25.10 -30.12 33.77
C THR A 496 26.00 -28.91 34.20
N PHE A 497 25.42 -27.86 34.80
CA PHE A 497 26.00 -26.83 35.72
C PHE A 497 27.53 -26.58 35.76
N SER A 498 28.04 -25.33 35.73
CA SER A 498 28.24 -24.42 36.90
C SER A 498 29.33 -23.37 36.52
N GLN A 499 29.61 -22.22 37.17
CA GLN A 499 28.94 -21.34 38.16
C GLN A 499 29.63 -19.93 38.06
N SER A 500 28.89 -18.81 37.91
CA SER A 500 28.48 -17.81 38.92
C SER A 500 29.55 -16.76 39.36
N GLU A 501 29.11 -15.49 39.47
CA GLU A 501 29.72 -14.36 40.22
C GLU A 501 31.03 -13.74 39.64
N ASP A 502 31.36 -12.45 39.80
CA ASP A 502 30.54 -11.24 40.04
C ASP A 502 31.34 -9.95 39.69
N ILE A 503 30.59 -8.90 39.31
CA ILE A 503 30.75 -7.43 39.55
C ILE A 503 32.15 -6.78 39.75
N ILE A 504 32.26 -5.55 39.21
CA ILE A 504 32.98 -4.33 39.69
C ILE A 504 34.08 -3.79 38.71
N LEU A 505 33.86 -2.52 38.33
CA LEU A 505 34.75 -1.35 38.17
C LEU A 505 36.22 -1.48 38.66
N ASP A 506 37.21 -0.65 38.32
CA ASP A 506 37.29 0.65 37.61
C ASP A 506 38.73 0.78 37.05
N ASP A 507 39.11 1.99 36.58
CA ASP A 507 40.47 2.57 36.51
C ASP A 507 41.71 1.71 36.87
N ASP A 508 42.78 1.79 36.06
CA ASP A 508 43.74 2.89 36.28
C ASP A 508 44.79 3.04 35.15
N ALA A 509 45.44 4.21 35.11
CA ALA A 509 46.45 4.54 34.11
C ALA A 509 47.89 4.16 34.52
N ALA A 510 48.76 3.99 33.52
CA ALA A 510 50.22 3.79 33.62
C ALA A 510 50.66 2.41 34.21
N SER A 511 51.68 1.72 33.70
CA SER A 511 52.68 2.04 32.65
C SER A 511 53.54 0.80 32.30
N ILE A 512 54.52 1.00 31.40
CA ILE A 512 55.77 0.22 31.21
C ILE A 512 55.66 -1.03 30.31
N GLU A 513 56.32 -0.91 29.13
CA GLU A 513 57.31 -1.81 28.50
C GLU A 513 57.03 -3.32 28.43
N ASP A 514 57.41 -4.06 27.39
CA ASP A 514 57.86 -3.79 26.00
C ASP A 514 57.95 -5.18 25.32
N LEU A 515 58.02 -5.26 23.97
CA LEU A 515 58.50 -6.43 23.20
C LEU A 515 57.77 -7.80 23.44
N ASP A 516 57.25 -8.52 22.45
CA ASP A 516 57.87 -8.78 21.17
C ASP A 516 56.91 -9.44 20.15
N ASN A 517 57.31 -9.31 18.90
CA ASN A 517 56.61 -9.50 17.63
C ASN A 517 56.28 -10.97 17.21
N SER A 518 55.45 -11.10 16.16
CA SER A 518 55.12 -12.29 15.34
C SER A 518 54.24 -13.41 15.95
N GLY A 519 53.23 -13.98 15.28
CA GLY A 519 52.59 -13.64 13.99
C GLY A 519 52.34 -14.85 13.08
N CYS A 520 51.08 -15.17 12.77
CA CYS A 520 50.66 -15.95 11.59
C CYS A 520 49.12 -15.90 11.38
N ASP A 521 48.70 -15.89 10.12
CA ASP A 521 47.31 -15.75 9.66
C ASP A 521 46.49 -17.06 9.77
N SER A 522 45.15 -16.95 9.82
CA SER A 522 44.25 -17.45 8.75
C SER A 522 42.76 -17.46 9.15
N ASP A 523 41.94 -16.88 8.27
CA ASP A 523 40.56 -17.25 7.89
C ASP A 523 39.48 -17.51 8.97
N PHE A 524 38.54 -16.57 9.06
CA PHE A 524 37.30 -16.69 9.83
C PHE A 524 36.12 -16.86 8.84
N ASP A 525 35.70 -18.11 8.64
CA ASP A 525 34.57 -18.45 7.75
C ASP A 525 33.25 -18.13 8.46
N SER A 526 32.39 -17.32 7.84
CA SER A 526 31.08 -16.95 8.41
C SER A 526 29.99 -17.94 8.00
N PRO A 527 29.01 -18.27 8.86
CA PRO A 527 27.94 -19.20 8.50
C PRO A 527 27.06 -18.61 7.38
N MET A 528 26.81 -19.40 6.34
CA MET A 528 25.88 -19.07 5.26
C MET A 528 24.47 -18.85 5.83
N SER A 529 23.81 -17.78 5.37
CA SER A 529 22.41 -17.47 5.67
C SER A 529 21.45 -18.49 5.05
N ASP A 530 20.41 -18.89 5.79
CA ASP A 530 19.33 -19.74 5.26
C ASP A 530 18.59 -19.06 4.08
N PRO A 531 18.11 -19.82 3.08
CA PRO A 531 17.35 -19.27 1.95
C PRO A 531 16.03 -18.61 2.39
N ILE A 532 15.73 -17.44 1.81
CA ILE A 532 14.49 -16.71 2.04
C ILE A 532 13.31 -17.49 1.42
N PRO A 533 12.17 -17.68 2.13
CA PRO A 533 10.99 -18.31 1.56
C PRO A 533 10.46 -17.57 0.31
N GLU A 534 10.14 -18.31 -0.75
CA GLU A 534 9.45 -17.75 -1.92
C GLU A 534 7.98 -17.49 -1.58
N LEU A 535 7.62 -16.22 -1.42
CA LEU A 535 6.23 -15.78 -1.22
C LEU A 535 5.51 -15.64 -2.56
N SER A 536 4.25 -16.07 -2.62
CA SER A 536 3.35 -15.79 -3.73
C SER A 536 3.02 -14.28 -3.81
N ALA A 537 2.52 -13.82 -4.96
CA ALA A 537 2.11 -12.43 -5.14
C ALA A 537 0.97 -11.99 -4.21
N ALA A 538 0.21 -12.94 -3.63
CA ALA A 538 -0.79 -12.67 -2.61
C ALA A 538 -0.13 -12.39 -1.25
N GLU A 539 0.72 -13.31 -0.77
CA GLU A 539 1.49 -13.15 0.46
C GLU A 539 2.41 -11.91 0.42
N GLU A 540 2.94 -11.58 -0.77
CA GLU A 540 3.72 -10.37 -0.98
C GLU A 540 2.91 -9.09 -0.69
N PHE A 541 1.62 -9.07 -1.07
CA PHE A 541 0.70 -7.95 -0.87
C PHE A 541 0.25 -7.82 0.61
N GLU A 542 0.14 -8.93 1.33
CA GLU A 542 -0.26 -8.94 2.75
C GLU A 542 0.78 -8.27 3.66
N GLU A 543 2.08 -8.51 3.40
CA GLU A 543 3.15 -7.79 4.10
C GLU A 543 3.16 -6.27 3.82
N GLU A 544 2.73 -5.80 2.64
CA GLU A 544 2.75 -4.36 2.30
C GLU A 544 1.87 -3.52 3.25
N ARG A 545 0.83 -4.10 3.87
CA ARG A 545 -0.02 -3.40 4.86
C ARG A 545 0.70 -3.12 6.20
N SER A 546 1.86 -3.73 6.49
CA SER A 546 2.53 -3.64 7.79
C SER A 546 3.58 -2.53 7.95
N TRP A 547 3.87 -1.73 6.91
CA TRP A 547 4.93 -0.69 6.96
C TRP A 547 4.48 0.67 6.40
N LYS A 548 4.60 1.75 7.20
CA LYS A 548 4.37 3.14 6.74
C LYS A 548 5.70 3.77 6.34
N SER A 549 5.84 4.14 5.07
CA SER A 549 6.98 4.96 4.63
C SER A 549 6.76 6.42 5.01
N CYS A 550 7.82 7.12 5.42
CA CYS A 550 7.73 8.47 5.94
C CYS A 550 9.05 9.23 5.79
N THR A 551 9.03 10.57 5.80
CA THR A 551 10.24 11.40 5.67
C THR A 551 10.45 12.19 6.95
N VAL A 552 11.63 12.06 7.58
CA VAL A 552 11.97 12.74 8.85
C VAL A 552 13.30 13.47 8.68
N ASN A 553 13.32 14.80 8.84
CA ASN A 553 14.46 15.68 8.52
C ASN A 553 14.99 15.52 7.07
N GLY A 554 14.13 15.18 6.10
CA GLY A 554 14.54 14.88 4.72
C GLY A 554 15.13 13.48 4.51
N GLU A 555 15.19 12.65 5.55
CA GLU A 555 15.55 11.24 5.43
C GLU A 555 14.29 10.37 5.41
N ASP A 556 13.99 9.72 4.27
CA ASP A 556 12.97 8.67 4.26
C ASP A 556 13.37 7.53 5.18
N ARG A 557 12.45 7.14 6.07
CA ARG A 557 12.51 5.97 6.93
C ARG A 557 11.23 5.16 6.76
N LYS A 558 11.31 3.88 7.10
CA LYS A 558 10.13 3.03 7.26
C LYS A 558 9.78 2.96 8.74
N ILE A 559 8.48 3.02 9.03
CA ILE A 559 7.89 2.68 10.31
C ILE A 559 7.30 1.30 10.15
N ASP A 560 7.76 0.35 10.95
CA ASP A 560 7.06 -0.91 11.19
C ASP A 560 5.77 -0.60 11.94
N MET A 561 4.62 -0.66 11.26
CA MET A 561 3.32 -0.32 11.85
C MET A 561 2.83 -1.45 12.75
N LYS A 562 3.17 -2.70 12.43
CA LYS A 562 2.80 -3.90 13.18
C LYS A 562 3.46 -3.94 14.55
N VAL A 563 4.75 -3.58 14.64
CA VAL A 563 5.45 -3.62 15.93
C VAL A 563 5.01 -2.49 16.88
N ILE A 564 4.55 -1.34 16.35
CA ILE A 564 4.11 -0.20 17.16
C ILE A 564 2.61 -0.18 17.47
N GLU A 565 1.81 -1.01 16.78
CA GLU A 565 0.35 -1.05 16.87
C GLU A 565 -0.19 -1.00 18.32
N PRO A 566 0.30 -1.81 19.28
CA PRO A 566 -0.17 -1.76 20.67
C PRO A 566 0.03 -0.40 21.36
N TYR A 567 0.97 0.40 20.86
CA TYR A 567 1.45 1.65 21.45
C TYR A 567 1.01 2.90 20.69
N ARG A 568 0.27 2.79 19.57
CA ARG A 568 -0.16 3.95 18.74
C ARG A 568 -0.97 4.99 19.54
N LYS A 569 -1.65 4.55 20.60
CA LYS A 569 -2.39 5.37 21.60
C LYS A 569 -1.49 6.32 22.41
N VAL A 570 -0.17 6.21 22.32
CA VAL A 570 0.78 7.18 22.90
C VAL A 570 0.53 8.60 22.38
N LEU A 571 -0.07 8.76 21.20
CA LEU A 571 -0.41 10.05 20.60
C LEU A 571 -1.91 10.15 20.36
N SER A 572 -2.53 11.26 20.77
CA SER A 572 -3.93 11.58 20.48
C SER A 572 -4.13 13.07 20.20
N HIS A 573 -5.28 13.43 19.61
CA HIS A 573 -5.65 14.81 19.30
C HIS A 573 -6.78 15.25 20.23
N GLY A 574 -6.62 16.41 20.87
CA GLY A 574 -7.57 17.00 21.82
C GLY A 574 -8.47 18.08 21.24
N GLY A 575 -8.61 18.15 19.91
CA GLY A 575 -9.37 19.20 19.21
C GLY A 575 -8.56 20.48 18.96
N TYR A 576 -9.27 21.57 18.66
CA TYR A 576 -8.69 22.86 18.26
C TYR A 576 -8.94 23.95 19.31
N GLU A 577 -7.94 24.79 19.54
CA GLU A 577 -7.94 25.85 20.56
C GLU A 577 -8.44 27.19 20.00
N GLY A 578 -9.59 27.66 20.52
CA GLY A 578 -10.06 29.04 20.38
C GLY A 578 -10.46 29.49 18.97
N THR A 579 -10.52 30.81 18.78
CA THR A 579 -10.79 31.46 17.47
C THR A 579 -9.65 31.31 16.47
N ASP A 580 -8.46 30.95 16.97
CA ASP A 580 -7.21 30.96 16.21
C ASP A 580 -6.85 29.58 15.66
N GLY A 581 -7.58 28.52 16.08
CA GLY A 581 -7.53 27.21 15.45
C GLY A 581 -6.24 26.41 15.70
N ASN A 582 -5.53 26.59 16.83
CA ASN A 582 -4.33 25.79 17.08
C ASN A 582 -4.70 24.33 17.38
N ALA A 583 -4.07 23.34 16.73
CA ALA A 583 -4.32 21.93 17.03
C ALA A 583 -3.74 21.53 18.41
N ILE A 584 -4.53 20.86 19.25
CA ILE A 584 -4.07 20.32 20.55
C ILE A 584 -3.64 18.87 20.35
N ILE A 585 -2.37 18.56 20.58
CA ILE A 585 -1.79 17.22 20.49
C ILE A 585 -1.40 16.74 21.89
N ILE A 586 -1.70 15.49 22.20
CA ILE A 586 -1.48 14.86 23.51
C ILE A 586 -0.51 13.69 23.33
N PHE A 587 0.55 13.67 24.12
CA PHE A 587 1.49 12.57 24.23
C PHE A 587 1.33 11.91 25.61
N SER A 588 0.84 10.67 25.64
CA SER A 588 0.48 9.92 26.84
C SER A 588 1.56 8.91 27.20
N ALA A 589 2.52 9.31 28.03
CA ALA A 589 3.71 8.50 28.32
C ALA A 589 3.41 7.18 29.06
N CYS A 590 2.25 7.06 29.71
CA CYS A 590 1.77 5.82 30.33
C CYS A 590 1.47 4.68 29.34
N TYR A 591 1.50 4.94 28.03
CA TYR A 591 1.38 3.95 26.95
C TYR A 591 2.71 3.64 26.25
N LEU A 592 3.85 4.11 26.78
CA LEU A 592 5.16 3.69 26.28
C LEU A 592 5.43 2.21 26.60
N PRO A 593 6.17 1.49 25.74
CA PRO A 593 6.58 0.10 25.99
C PRO A 593 7.45 -0.02 27.24
N ASP A 594 7.50 -1.21 27.84
CA ASP A 594 8.41 -1.54 28.94
C ASP A 594 9.80 -1.97 28.41
N ARG A 595 10.87 -1.50 29.05
CA ARG A 595 12.27 -1.76 28.66
C ARG A 595 12.78 -3.18 28.91
N SER A 596 12.02 -4.02 29.61
CA SER A 596 12.28 -5.48 29.70
C SER A 596 12.15 -6.21 28.35
N ARG A 597 11.52 -5.58 27.35
CA ARG A 597 11.35 -6.14 26.01
C ARG A 597 12.67 -6.21 25.23
N LYS A 598 13.01 -7.37 24.67
CA LYS A 598 14.30 -7.64 24.00
C LYS A 598 14.65 -6.67 22.87
N ASP A 599 13.64 -6.19 22.15
CA ASP A 599 13.75 -5.27 21.02
C ASP A 599 13.23 -3.86 21.37
N TYR A 600 13.22 -3.46 22.66
CA TYR A 600 12.70 -2.16 23.14
C TYR A 600 13.10 -0.96 22.28
N ASP A 601 14.39 -0.81 21.97
CA ASP A 601 14.91 0.32 21.18
C ASP A 601 14.33 0.35 19.75
N TYR A 602 14.02 -0.82 19.16
CA TYR A 602 13.40 -0.92 17.83
C TYR A 602 11.94 -0.44 17.82
N VAL A 603 11.11 -0.82 18.80
CA VAL A 603 9.75 -0.22 18.92
C VAL A 603 9.85 1.25 19.24
N MET A 604 10.73 1.66 20.17
CA MET A 604 10.84 3.07 20.54
C MET A 604 11.23 3.93 19.35
N ASP A 605 12.18 3.49 18.52
CA ASP A 605 12.55 4.21 17.30
C ASP A 605 11.41 4.26 16.28
N ASN A 606 10.71 3.15 16.01
CA ASN A 606 9.55 3.15 15.11
C ASN A 606 8.38 4.00 15.64
N LEU A 607 8.10 3.94 16.94
CA LEU A 607 7.03 4.68 17.61
C LEU A 607 7.34 6.19 17.62
N PHE A 608 8.61 6.55 17.80
CA PHE A 608 9.05 7.93 17.73
C PHE A 608 9.00 8.49 16.30
N LEU A 609 9.33 7.68 15.30
CA LEU A 609 9.14 8.04 13.89
C LEU A 609 7.66 8.25 13.58
N TYR A 610 6.78 7.34 14.01
CA TYR A 610 5.33 7.52 13.94
C TYR A 610 4.87 8.85 14.56
N VAL A 611 5.34 9.17 15.77
CA VAL A 611 5.00 10.44 16.44
C VAL A 611 5.50 11.67 15.67
N ILE A 612 6.74 11.68 15.17
CA ILE A 612 7.23 12.81 14.34
C ILE A 612 6.38 12.97 13.09
N VAL A 613 6.06 11.86 12.42
CA VAL A 613 5.39 11.87 11.12
C VAL A 613 3.94 12.31 11.25
N THR A 614 3.23 11.81 12.27
CA THR A 614 1.90 12.31 12.59
C THR A 614 1.93 13.79 12.97
N LEU A 615 2.95 14.27 13.70
CA LEU A 615 3.12 15.71 13.93
C LEU A 615 3.39 16.49 12.63
N ASP A 616 4.16 15.95 11.69
CA ASP A 616 4.53 16.64 10.45
C ASP A 616 3.38 16.68 9.42
N GLU A 617 2.54 15.63 9.40
CA GLU A 617 1.25 15.56 8.70
C GLU A 617 0.25 16.63 9.22
N LEU A 618 0.32 16.98 10.51
CA LEU A 618 -0.53 17.99 11.15
C LEU A 618 0.03 19.42 11.06
N VAL A 619 1.32 19.59 10.77
CA VAL A 619 2.03 20.90 10.84
C VAL A 619 1.93 21.71 9.53
N ALA A 620 0.76 21.66 8.90
CA ALA A 620 0.30 22.75 8.04
C ALA A 620 0.07 24.04 8.87
N GLU A 621 -0.33 23.89 10.14
CA GLU A 621 -0.77 24.98 11.01
C GLU A 621 0.07 25.04 12.31
N ASP A 622 -0.36 25.88 13.25
CA ASP A 622 0.24 26.05 14.57
C ASP A 622 -0.41 25.09 15.61
N TYR A 623 0.36 24.60 16.59
CA TYR A 623 -0.12 23.54 17.50
C TYR A 623 0.40 23.62 18.93
N VAL A 624 -0.32 23.02 19.88
CA VAL A 624 0.06 22.86 21.29
C VAL A 624 0.35 21.38 21.55
N LEU A 625 1.42 21.07 22.28
CA LEU A 625 1.75 19.71 22.70
C LEU A 625 1.62 19.56 24.22
N ILE A 626 0.75 18.66 24.67
CA ILE A 626 0.57 18.28 26.07
C ILE A 626 1.26 16.93 26.26
N TYR A 627 2.25 16.87 27.14
CA TYR A 627 2.94 15.63 27.52
C TYR A 627 2.45 15.20 28.90
N LEU A 628 1.65 14.14 28.94
CA LEU A 628 1.13 13.55 30.17
C LEU A 628 2.14 12.54 30.71
N HIS A 629 2.80 12.88 31.82
CA HIS A 629 3.78 12.01 32.48
C HIS A 629 3.20 11.22 33.67
N GLY A 630 1.98 11.54 34.10
CA GLY A 630 1.30 10.85 35.21
C GLY A 630 1.22 9.34 34.98
N ALA A 631 1.31 8.56 36.05
CA ALA A 631 1.29 7.09 36.03
C ALA A 631 2.28 6.41 35.05
N THR A 632 3.39 7.07 34.67
CA THR A 632 4.41 6.45 33.82
C THR A 632 5.49 5.78 34.67
N GLU A 633 5.71 4.48 34.47
CA GLU A 633 6.73 3.72 35.17
C GLU A 633 8.14 4.06 34.69
N LYS A 634 9.12 3.99 35.60
CA LYS A 634 10.53 4.27 35.27
C LYS A 634 11.12 3.29 34.25
N SER A 635 10.59 2.07 34.19
CA SER A 635 10.95 1.04 33.22
C SER A 635 10.58 1.41 31.78
N ASN A 636 9.57 2.24 31.58
CA ASN A 636 9.08 2.58 30.23
C ASN A 636 9.81 3.79 29.62
N MET A 637 10.61 4.49 30.44
CA MET A 637 11.24 5.75 30.05
C MET A 637 12.50 5.57 29.21
N PRO A 638 12.63 6.24 28.05
CA PRO A 638 13.81 6.16 27.21
C PRO A 638 15.04 6.81 27.86
N SER A 639 16.23 6.41 27.40
CA SER A 639 17.50 6.96 27.86
C SER A 639 17.69 8.42 27.45
N PHE A 640 18.55 9.14 28.17
CA PHE A 640 18.89 10.53 27.86
C PHE A 640 19.58 10.68 26.48
N SER A 641 20.42 9.71 26.10
CA SER A 641 21.05 9.66 24.77
C SER A 641 20.01 9.49 23.66
N TRP A 642 19.01 8.63 23.88
CA TRP A 642 17.87 8.47 22.97
C TRP A 642 17.07 9.77 22.85
N LEU A 643 16.67 10.40 23.98
CA LEU A 643 15.94 11.68 23.97
C LEU A 643 16.71 12.82 23.26
N LYS A 644 18.04 12.83 23.36
CA LYS A 644 18.90 13.77 22.62
C LYS A 644 18.86 13.50 21.11
N ARG A 645 18.99 12.23 20.69
CA ARG A 645 18.85 11.80 19.28
C ARG A 645 17.48 12.19 18.72
N CYS A 646 16.42 11.95 19.49
CA CYS A 646 15.06 12.35 19.18
C CYS A 646 14.92 13.86 18.97
N TYR A 647 15.44 14.72 19.86
CA TYR A 647 15.39 16.17 19.65
C TYR A 647 16.12 16.63 18.39
N GLN A 648 17.19 15.94 17.99
CA GLN A 648 17.91 16.20 16.75
C GLN A 648 17.11 15.78 15.50
N MET A 649 16.32 14.70 15.61
CA MET A 649 15.42 14.19 14.55
C MET A 649 14.15 15.02 14.33
N ILE A 650 13.76 15.90 15.27
CA ILE A 650 12.59 16.77 15.10
C ILE A 650 12.95 17.94 14.16
N ASP A 651 12.18 18.14 13.09
CA ASP A 651 12.43 19.22 12.13
C ASP A 651 12.39 20.62 12.77
N ARG A 652 13.07 21.58 12.15
CA ARG A 652 13.02 22.99 12.51
C ARG A 652 11.60 23.58 12.34
N ARG A 653 10.79 23.07 11.40
CA ARG A 653 9.39 23.43 11.17
C ARG A 653 8.51 23.08 12.38
N LEU A 654 8.49 21.81 12.78
CA LEU A 654 7.80 21.33 13.99
C LEU A 654 8.12 22.20 15.22
N ARG A 655 9.42 22.45 15.46
CA ARG A 655 9.91 23.29 16.58
C ARG A 655 9.50 24.77 16.49
N LYS A 656 9.17 25.29 15.29
CA LYS A 656 8.65 26.65 15.10
C LYS A 656 7.15 26.74 15.40
N ASN A 657 6.34 25.88 14.78
CA ASN A 657 4.87 25.91 14.82
C ASN A 657 4.28 25.50 16.18
N LEU A 658 5.04 24.77 17.00
CA LEU A 658 4.70 24.51 18.40
C LEU A 658 4.49 25.83 19.18
N LYS A 659 3.30 26.14 19.70
CA LYS A 659 3.04 27.33 20.53
C LYS A 659 3.44 27.10 21.99
N GLY A 660 3.05 25.97 22.55
CA GLY A 660 3.32 25.58 23.93
C GLY A 660 3.61 24.08 24.07
N LEU A 661 4.47 23.74 25.03
CA LEU A 661 4.75 22.38 25.45
C LEU A 661 4.46 22.27 26.95
N TYR A 662 3.36 21.62 27.30
CA TYR A 662 2.91 21.47 28.69
C TYR A 662 3.34 20.09 29.21
N LEU A 663 4.31 20.05 30.13
CA LEU A 663 4.75 18.81 30.77
C LEU A 663 3.96 18.62 32.07
N VAL A 664 2.98 17.73 32.03
CA VAL A 664 1.99 17.49 33.10
C VAL A 664 2.49 16.39 34.03
N HIS A 665 2.38 16.59 35.35
CA HIS A 665 2.91 15.71 36.41
C HIS A 665 4.42 15.43 36.34
N PRO A 666 5.28 16.46 36.29
CA PRO A 666 6.71 16.25 36.07
C PRO A 666 7.43 15.66 37.30
N THR A 667 7.94 14.43 37.13
CA THR A 667 8.81 13.76 38.13
C THR A 667 10.16 14.46 38.27
N PHE A 668 10.90 14.14 39.35
CA PHE A 668 12.27 14.63 39.54
C PHE A 668 13.20 14.23 38.37
N TRP A 669 13.02 13.02 37.81
CA TRP A 669 13.77 12.54 36.65
C TRP A 669 13.47 13.39 35.40
N LEU A 670 12.18 13.64 35.10
CA LEU A 670 11.79 14.48 33.96
C LEU A 670 12.32 15.91 34.11
N LYS A 671 12.20 16.51 35.31
CA LYS A 671 12.76 17.83 35.62
C LYS A 671 14.28 17.87 35.39
N THR A 672 15.01 16.85 35.84
CA THR A 672 16.46 16.73 35.67
C THR A 672 16.83 16.68 34.19
N ILE A 673 16.14 15.88 33.37
CA ILE A 673 16.40 15.79 31.93
C ILE A 673 16.04 17.09 31.20
N VAL A 674 14.95 17.77 31.56
CA VAL A 674 14.62 19.10 31.01
C VAL A 674 15.70 20.14 31.36
N ILE A 675 16.31 20.05 32.53
CA ILE A 675 17.45 20.90 32.91
C ILE A 675 18.70 20.55 32.10
N MET A 676 19.05 19.27 31.96
CA MET A 676 20.24 18.85 31.20
C MET A 676 20.10 19.11 29.69
N THR A 677 18.89 19.01 29.12
CA THR A 677 18.63 19.30 27.70
C THR A 677 18.71 20.79 27.35
N ARG A 678 18.55 21.71 28.33
CA ARG A 678 18.74 23.17 28.10
C ARG A 678 20.14 23.55 27.62
N LEU A 679 21.14 22.68 27.75
CA LEU A 679 22.49 22.90 27.23
C LEU A 679 22.60 22.81 25.70
N PHE A 680 21.61 22.21 25.01
CA PHE A 680 21.60 22.05 23.55
C PHE A 680 20.26 22.34 22.86
N VAL A 681 19.19 22.56 23.63
CA VAL A 681 17.89 23.01 23.12
C VAL A 681 17.88 24.53 23.00
N SER A 682 17.35 25.08 21.89
CA SER A 682 17.33 26.54 21.70
C SER A 682 16.51 27.27 22.77
N SER A 683 17.00 28.42 23.25
CA SER A 683 16.30 29.26 24.24
C SER A 683 14.88 29.68 23.81
N LYS A 684 14.65 29.83 22.50
CA LYS A 684 13.30 30.07 21.95
C LYS A 684 12.35 28.90 22.18
N PHE A 685 12.82 27.66 22.06
CA PHE A 685 12.05 26.45 22.33
C PHE A 685 11.87 26.23 23.84
N SER A 686 12.93 26.39 24.65
CA SER A 686 12.85 26.22 26.11
C SER A 686 11.90 27.20 26.82
N ARG A 687 11.52 28.32 26.19
CA ARG A 687 10.47 29.24 26.67
C ARG A 687 9.04 28.79 26.36
N LYS A 688 8.84 27.84 25.43
CA LYS A 688 7.54 27.22 25.12
C LYS A 688 7.19 26.12 26.13
N LEU A 689 8.20 25.55 26.78
CA LEU A 689 8.06 24.49 27.78
C LEU A 689 7.60 25.05 29.12
N LYS A 690 6.47 24.56 29.62
CA LYS A 690 5.92 24.84 30.95
C LYS A 690 5.70 23.52 31.70
N PHE A 691 6.00 23.53 33.00
CA PHE A 691 5.62 22.44 33.89
C PHE A 691 4.21 22.71 34.44
N VAL A 692 3.40 21.67 34.51
CA VAL A 692 2.02 21.70 35.01
C VAL A 692 1.88 20.57 36.04
N TYR A 693 1.39 20.86 37.23
CA TYR A 693 1.45 19.92 38.36
C TYR A 693 0.17 19.12 38.57
N SER A 694 -0.99 19.64 38.16
CA SER A 694 -2.30 18.97 38.24
C SER A 694 -3.11 19.14 36.96
N LEU A 695 -4.12 18.28 36.74
CA LEU A 695 -5.04 18.43 35.60
C LEU A 695 -5.90 19.69 35.73
N LYS A 696 -6.16 20.14 36.96
CA LYS A 696 -6.80 21.42 37.28
C LYS A 696 -5.94 22.63 36.90
N GLU A 697 -4.62 22.55 36.97
CA GLU A 697 -3.75 23.61 36.44
C GLU A 697 -3.76 23.59 34.90
N LEU A 698 -3.80 22.40 34.28
CA LEU A 698 -3.90 22.25 32.83
C LEU A 698 -5.20 22.85 32.26
N SER A 699 -6.35 22.65 32.92
CA SER A 699 -7.64 23.15 32.45
C SER A 699 -7.79 24.67 32.46
N ASN A 700 -6.96 25.36 33.25
CA ASN A 700 -6.86 26.83 33.22
C ASN A 700 -5.96 27.34 32.08
N LEU A 701 -5.23 26.45 31.39
CA LEU A 701 -4.24 26.78 30.37
C LEU A 701 -4.67 26.36 28.95
N VAL A 702 -5.51 25.33 28.82
CA VAL A 702 -6.05 24.79 27.56
C VAL A 702 -7.48 24.30 27.79
N SER A 703 -8.40 24.58 26.88
CA SER A 703 -9.77 24.04 26.91
C SER A 703 -9.76 22.51 26.82
N LEU A 704 -10.21 21.82 27.88
CA LEU A 704 -10.17 20.35 27.96
C LEU A 704 -11.42 19.64 27.40
N ASP A 705 -12.38 20.37 26.84
CA ASP A 705 -13.71 19.87 26.47
C ASP A 705 -13.71 18.66 25.51
N TYR A 706 -12.60 18.44 24.78
CA TYR A 706 -12.38 17.34 23.84
C TYR A 706 -11.06 16.58 24.06
N VAL A 707 -10.39 16.77 25.20
CA VAL A 707 -9.04 16.24 25.46
C VAL A 707 -9.12 14.84 26.09
N CYS A 708 -8.75 13.80 25.33
CA CYS A 708 -8.66 12.42 25.83
C CYS A 708 -7.44 12.20 26.74
N ILE A 709 -7.63 12.44 28.04
CA ILE A 709 -6.66 12.11 29.11
C ILE A 709 -6.87 10.65 29.55
N PRO A 710 -5.82 9.82 29.71
CA PRO A 710 -5.97 8.43 30.17
C PRO A 710 -6.46 8.31 31.62
N ASP A 711 -7.30 7.30 31.90
CA ASP A 711 -7.83 7.00 33.26
C ASP A 711 -6.71 6.86 34.30
N LYS A 712 -5.56 6.26 33.93
CA LYS A 712 -4.38 6.14 34.80
C LYS A 712 -3.82 7.50 35.24
N VAL A 713 -3.90 8.52 34.38
CA VAL A 713 -3.42 9.88 34.68
C VAL A 713 -4.40 10.60 35.59
N HIS A 714 -5.71 10.37 35.43
CA HIS A 714 -6.73 10.85 36.38
C HIS A 714 -6.54 10.27 37.78
N GLN A 715 -6.41 8.96 37.91
CA GLN A 715 -6.12 8.29 39.19
C GLN A 715 -4.84 8.84 39.85
N PHE A 716 -3.81 9.13 39.06
CA PHE A 716 -2.56 9.70 39.56
C PHE A 716 -2.66 11.19 39.97
N ASP A 717 -3.55 11.98 39.37
CA ASP A 717 -3.86 13.35 39.81
C ASP A 717 -4.65 13.31 41.13
N GLU A 718 -5.63 12.40 41.25
CA GLU A 718 -6.40 12.14 42.48
C GLU A 718 -5.52 11.65 43.63
N ASP A 719 -4.58 10.72 43.39
CA ASP A 719 -3.62 10.23 44.40
C ASP A 719 -2.65 11.32 44.87
N LEU A 720 -2.30 12.29 44.02
CA LEU A 720 -1.41 13.40 44.35
C LEU A 720 -2.13 14.57 45.03
N PHE A 721 -3.40 14.78 44.71
CA PHE A 721 -4.23 15.86 45.22
C PHE A 721 -5.60 15.34 45.68
N PRO A 722 -5.66 14.49 46.72
CA PRO A 722 -6.93 14.11 47.33
C PRO A 722 -7.61 15.35 47.93
N ASP A 723 -8.93 15.47 47.72
CA ASP A 723 -9.78 16.60 48.16
C ASP A 723 -9.77 16.87 49.68
#